data_AF-A0A1Q3IXJ9-F1
#
_entry.id   AF-A0A1Q3IXJ9-F1
#
_cell.length_a   1.000
_cell.length_b   1.000
_cell.length_c   1.000
_cell.angle_alpha   90.00
_cell.angle_beta   90.00
_cell.angle_gamma   90.00
#
_symmetry.space_group_name_H-M   'P 1'
#
loop_
_entity.id
_entity.type
_entity.pdbx_description
1 polymer ?
#
loop_
_entity_poly.entity_id
_entity_poly.type
_entity_poly.pdbx_seq_one_letter_code
_entity_poly.pdbx_strand_id
1 'polypeptide(L)'
;MPEGGKPANLWKRPIRGWVKGWAKGWQGIMIRTATIFTTLLALLLAGAAGRAAAQPSQEWPAYGHDPGETRHSPLTQITPANVARLAPVWTFHMRTPEAKNFQASQNTPLVVDGIMVVSTPYGRLVALEADTGKQLWAYQVRGNDSPAARGAAWWPGDASHGPRIVFGTRQGLMIALEARTGAPARGFGVDGVVDMKTPDVMQGYPAAFYGFTAAPTIFRDLVITGSRTQETPQKGASGRVRALDVRTGKEVWQFDGVPQPGARFHDTWEGESWVKRSGVNVWTSVILDAERGIAYLPFSAPTFDQYGADRKGESLFSNSLVAVNAATGQYLWHFQALRHDLWDYDLPLTTLVEVKKDGPKGKISIPAVAVMSKASLLFLLDRVTGKPIHDVRQVPVPTDTDVPGEAPAPTQPMSVTPPLGRTSFAMSELANVSPAHRAACEKLVKDMTIVDAKFFAPPRVNSAPARFPGNWGGIDWSHGAFDPTRGLYIVNSTDMGSQQSMRKMPDGTYNMRNGYTWFRDPDSKMPCQTPPWGSLYAVNVDSGAIAWRVNLGVSDGLADPDTGRPSMRGPITTAGGVTFIGATDDKRLRAFETATGKQLWEFRLPASLYGTPLTWRGKDGRQYVAAVTTGGFWADIPASADTVMAFALPD
;
A
#
# COMPACT_ATOMS: atom_id res chain seq x y z
N MET A 1 -17.49 80.21 62.22
CA MET A 1 -18.23 79.82 63.45
C MET A 1 -18.98 78.54 63.14
N PRO A 2 -19.19 77.64 64.12
CA PRO A 2 -18.16 76.87 64.84
C PRO A 2 -18.46 75.35 64.66
N GLU A 3 -17.89 74.35 65.33
CA GLU A 3 -16.91 74.17 66.43
C GLU A 3 -15.71 73.32 65.91
N GLY A 4 -14.71 72.80 66.63
CA GLY A 4 -14.40 72.74 68.07
C GLY A 4 -14.60 71.33 68.64
N GLY A 5 -13.54 70.63 69.07
CA GLY A 5 -13.67 69.29 69.69
C GLY A 5 -12.50 68.31 69.57
N LYS A 6 -11.33 68.64 70.14
CA LYS A 6 -10.41 67.65 70.77
C LYS A 6 -10.77 67.60 72.27
N PRO A 7 -10.51 66.53 73.07
CA PRO A 7 -9.26 65.72 73.10
C PRO A 7 -9.46 64.18 73.29
N ALA A 8 -8.49 63.30 73.00
CA ALA A 8 -7.51 62.66 73.91
C ALA A 8 -8.12 61.78 75.06
N ASN A 9 -7.51 60.68 75.57
CA ASN A 9 -6.23 60.03 75.27
C ASN A 9 -6.10 58.66 75.99
N LEU A 10 -5.37 57.69 75.40
CA LEU A 10 -4.73 56.50 76.05
C LEU A 10 -5.68 55.46 76.74
N TRP A 11 -5.39 54.15 76.82
CA TRP A 11 -4.12 53.46 77.11
C TRP A 11 -3.90 52.11 76.35
N LYS A 12 -2.69 51.95 75.78
CA LYS A 12 -1.86 50.72 75.60
C LYS A 12 -2.48 49.45 74.94
N ARG A 13 -2.17 49.13 73.67
CA ARG A 13 -0.99 48.36 73.10
C ARG A 13 -1.16 46.80 73.12
N PRO A 14 -0.49 46.03 72.23
CA PRO A 14 -0.23 46.22 70.78
C PRO A 14 -0.36 44.90 69.92
N ILE A 15 -0.38 44.99 68.58
CA ILE A 15 0.13 44.01 67.57
C ILE A 15 0.04 44.71 66.19
N ARG A 16 1.14 45.21 65.60
CA ARG A 16 2.02 44.55 64.60
C ARG A 16 1.28 43.96 63.37
N GLY A 17 1.54 44.50 62.17
CA GLY A 17 1.58 43.63 60.98
C GLY A 17 1.08 44.13 59.61
N TRP A 18 1.02 45.43 59.28
CA TRP A 18 0.74 45.87 57.90
C TRP A 18 1.77 46.89 57.37
N VAL A 19 1.83 47.04 56.04
CA VAL A 19 2.83 47.80 55.26
C VAL A 19 4.21 47.13 55.12
N LYS A 20 4.26 45.99 54.41
CA LYS A 20 5.46 45.54 53.66
C LYS A 20 5.18 44.63 52.44
N GLY A 21 3.95 44.66 51.90
CA GLY A 21 3.50 43.74 50.83
C GLY A 21 3.54 44.28 49.39
N TRP A 22 3.37 45.58 49.17
CA TRP A 22 2.96 46.09 47.85
C TRP A 22 4.10 46.41 46.85
N ALA A 23 5.33 46.64 47.32
CA ALA A 23 6.44 47.04 46.46
C ALA A 23 7.23 45.88 45.80
N LYS A 24 7.05 44.62 46.23
CA LYS A 24 7.79 43.47 45.69
C LYS A 24 7.09 42.70 44.56
N GLY A 25 5.79 42.92 44.34
CA GLY A 25 5.04 42.22 43.29
C GLY A 25 5.43 42.66 41.86
N TRP A 26 5.63 43.95 41.63
CA TRP A 26 5.73 44.52 40.29
C TRP A 26 7.09 44.30 39.61
N GLN A 27 8.21 44.30 40.35
CA GLN A 27 9.53 43.98 39.78
C GLN A 27 9.64 42.50 39.38
N GLY A 28 9.03 41.58 40.14
CA GLY A 28 9.02 40.16 39.80
C GLY A 28 8.21 39.83 38.53
N ILE A 29 7.15 40.60 38.27
CA ILE A 29 6.29 40.43 37.09
C ILE A 29 6.99 40.96 35.84
N MET A 30 7.60 42.16 35.87
CA MET A 30 8.27 42.72 34.69
C MET A 30 9.53 41.95 34.26
N ILE A 31 10.30 41.38 35.20
CA ILE A 31 11.46 40.55 34.85
C ILE A 31 10.99 39.22 34.22
N ARG A 32 9.94 38.58 34.76
CA ARG A 32 9.40 37.34 34.19
C ARG A 32 8.76 37.55 32.81
N THR A 33 8.04 38.64 32.57
CA THR A 33 7.47 38.92 31.23
C THR A 33 8.56 39.25 30.22
N ALA A 34 9.63 39.96 30.60
CA ALA A 34 10.77 40.22 29.71
C ALA A 34 11.48 38.91 29.29
N THR A 35 11.79 38.01 30.24
CA THR A 35 12.41 36.71 29.91
C THR A 35 11.49 35.83 29.06
N ILE A 36 10.19 35.80 29.34
CA ILE A 36 9.22 35.06 28.51
C ILE A 36 9.18 35.63 27.08
N PHE A 37 9.18 36.95 26.89
CA PHE A 37 9.21 37.56 25.56
C PHE A 37 10.50 37.30 24.79
N THR A 38 11.68 37.37 25.41
CA THR A 38 12.93 37.02 24.70
C THR A 38 13.03 35.53 24.39
N THR A 39 12.49 34.65 25.24
CA THR A 39 12.46 33.21 24.96
C THR A 39 11.46 32.86 23.85
N LEU A 40 10.28 33.51 23.81
CA LEU A 40 9.31 33.39 22.72
C LEU A 40 9.86 33.98 21.41
N LEU A 41 10.56 35.10 21.43
CA LEU A 41 11.16 35.68 20.22
C LEU A 41 12.33 34.82 19.71
N ALA A 42 13.12 34.21 20.60
CA ALA A 42 14.14 33.23 20.22
C ALA A 42 13.51 31.94 19.66
N LEU A 43 12.38 31.47 20.19
CA LEU A 43 11.63 30.33 19.64
C LEU A 43 10.95 30.66 18.30
N LEU A 44 10.49 31.90 18.10
CA LEU A 44 9.93 32.37 16.83
C LEU A 44 11.00 32.57 15.76
N LEU A 45 12.20 33.04 16.13
CA LEU A 45 13.34 33.16 15.22
C LEU A 45 14.01 31.81 14.93
N ALA A 46 14.03 30.87 15.90
CA ALA A 46 14.41 29.48 15.66
C ALA A 46 13.37 28.73 14.80
N GLY A 47 12.09 29.08 14.90
CA GLY A 47 11.02 28.61 14.02
C GLY A 47 11.04 29.22 12.60
N ALA A 48 11.82 30.28 12.39
CA ALA A 48 12.00 30.97 11.10
C ALA A 48 13.29 30.57 10.36
N ALA A 49 14.12 29.68 10.94
CA ALA A 49 15.07 28.91 10.15
C ALA A 49 14.26 28.01 9.21
N GLY A 50 14.07 28.46 7.98
CA GLY A 50 13.13 27.89 7.04
C GLY A 50 13.30 26.37 6.95
N ARG A 51 12.22 25.63 7.24
CA ARG A 51 12.10 24.24 6.81
C ARG A 51 12.15 24.24 5.29
N ALA A 52 13.35 24.14 4.74
CA ALA A 52 13.53 23.72 3.37
C ALA A 52 12.87 22.35 3.27
N ALA A 53 11.69 22.29 2.64
CA ALA A 53 11.12 21.03 2.23
C ALA A 53 12.21 20.31 1.44
N ALA A 54 12.57 19.09 1.86
CA ALA A 54 13.58 18.32 1.16
C ALA A 54 13.17 18.25 -0.31
N GLN A 55 14.06 18.69 -1.21
CA GLN A 55 13.75 18.71 -2.64
C GLN A 55 13.33 17.29 -3.06
N PRO A 56 12.17 17.13 -3.74
CA PRO A 56 11.72 15.80 -4.17
C PRO A 56 12.83 15.08 -4.93
N SER A 57 13.09 13.82 -4.56
CA SER A 57 14.25 13.11 -5.10
C SER A 57 14.15 12.95 -6.62
N GLN A 58 15.25 13.26 -7.30
CA GLN A 58 15.43 12.95 -8.73
C GLN A 58 15.86 11.48 -8.94
N GLU A 59 16.09 10.73 -7.88
CA GLU A 59 16.27 9.28 -7.87
C GLU A 59 14.95 8.56 -7.51
N TRP A 60 15.01 7.27 -7.16
CA TRP A 60 13.84 6.48 -6.74
C TRP A 60 14.12 5.75 -5.41
N PRO A 61 14.19 6.48 -4.28
CA PRO A 61 14.77 5.96 -3.03
C PRO A 61 13.90 4.97 -2.26
N ALA A 62 12.59 4.94 -2.51
CA ALA A 62 11.64 4.00 -1.91
C ALA A 62 10.81 3.26 -2.97
N TYR A 63 10.16 2.15 -2.57
CA TYR A 63 9.35 1.31 -3.45
C TYR A 63 8.33 2.11 -4.29
N GLY A 64 7.61 3.04 -3.64
CA GLY A 64 6.67 3.97 -4.27
C GLY A 64 7.24 5.37 -4.54
N HIS A 65 8.53 5.49 -4.91
CA HIS A 65 9.35 6.72 -4.96
C HIS A 65 9.66 7.32 -3.58
N ASP A 66 8.62 7.60 -2.79
CA ASP A 66 8.71 8.24 -1.48
C ASP A 66 7.97 7.44 -0.39
N PRO A 67 8.16 7.76 0.92
CA PRO A 67 7.50 7.03 2.02
C PRO A 67 5.97 7.19 2.09
N GLY A 68 5.42 8.20 1.40
CA GLY A 68 4.00 8.39 1.18
C GLY A 68 3.45 7.58 -0.01
N GLU A 69 4.29 6.82 -0.71
CA GLU A 69 3.92 5.90 -1.79
C GLU A 69 3.21 6.61 -2.97
N THR A 70 3.61 7.85 -3.31
CA THR A 70 2.97 8.66 -4.38
C THR A 70 3.23 8.14 -5.78
N ARG A 71 4.36 7.45 -6.00
CA ARG A 71 4.86 7.02 -7.32
C ARG A 71 4.98 8.17 -8.33
N HIS A 72 5.32 9.36 -7.84
CA HIS A 72 5.49 10.57 -8.65
C HIS A 72 6.94 11.03 -8.72
N SER A 73 7.49 11.07 -9.92
CA SER A 73 8.81 11.66 -10.14
C SER A 73 8.72 13.17 -10.42
N PRO A 74 9.54 14.03 -9.78
CA PRO A 74 9.62 15.45 -10.10
C PRO A 74 10.29 15.74 -11.46
N LEU A 75 10.73 14.70 -12.19
CA LEU A 75 11.46 14.86 -13.44
C LEU A 75 10.56 15.31 -14.60
N THR A 76 11.13 16.18 -15.43
CA THR A 76 10.44 16.88 -16.53
C THR A 76 11.12 16.71 -17.90
N GLN A 77 12.18 15.90 -18.00
CA GLN A 77 12.90 15.73 -19.27
C GLN A 77 12.07 14.95 -20.29
N ILE A 78 11.39 13.89 -19.85
CA ILE A 78 10.42 13.15 -20.68
C ILE A 78 9.04 13.80 -20.54
N THR A 79 8.47 14.20 -21.68
CA THR A 79 7.21 14.96 -21.80
C THR A 79 6.34 14.38 -22.91
N PRO A 80 5.04 14.73 -23.00
CA PRO A 80 4.19 14.30 -24.10
C PRO A 80 4.72 14.64 -25.50
N ALA A 81 5.51 15.71 -25.62
CA ALA A 81 6.09 16.15 -26.89
C ALA A 81 7.30 15.32 -27.36
N ASN A 82 7.95 14.54 -26.47
CA ASN A 82 9.20 13.84 -26.80
C ASN A 82 9.25 12.35 -26.43
N VAL A 83 8.29 11.83 -25.64
CA VAL A 83 8.25 10.43 -25.19
C VAL A 83 8.19 9.42 -26.34
N ALA A 84 7.66 9.80 -27.50
CA ALA A 84 7.66 8.97 -28.71
C ALA A 84 9.07 8.57 -29.20
N ARG A 85 10.13 9.27 -28.76
CA ARG A 85 11.54 8.98 -29.10
C ARG A 85 12.22 8.03 -28.10
N LEU A 86 11.53 7.60 -27.04
CA LEU A 86 12.13 6.79 -25.98
C LEU A 86 12.56 5.42 -26.51
N ALA A 87 13.81 5.03 -26.25
CA ALA A 87 14.42 3.79 -26.75
C ALA A 87 15.14 3.01 -25.63
N PRO A 88 15.26 1.67 -25.73
CA PRO A 88 16.07 0.87 -24.81
C PRO A 88 17.54 1.31 -24.86
N VAL A 89 18.18 1.46 -23.70
CA VAL A 89 19.59 1.86 -23.57
C VAL A 89 20.48 0.81 -22.92
N TRP A 90 19.93 -0.03 -22.04
CA TRP A 90 20.62 -1.22 -21.52
C TRP A 90 19.63 -2.30 -21.08
N THR A 91 20.12 -3.53 -20.91
CA THR A 91 19.36 -4.66 -20.36
C THR A 91 20.25 -5.53 -19.49
N PHE A 92 19.78 -5.87 -18.29
CA PHE A 92 20.45 -6.76 -17.34
C PHE A 92 19.67 -8.06 -17.18
N HIS A 93 20.33 -9.21 -17.36
CA HIS A 93 19.75 -10.53 -17.13
C HIS A 93 20.00 -11.02 -15.69
N MET A 94 18.93 -11.35 -14.97
CA MET A 94 18.99 -11.74 -13.55
C MET A 94 19.41 -13.19 -13.30
N ARG A 95 19.51 -14.04 -14.33
CA ARG A 95 19.88 -15.47 -14.22
C ARG A 95 21.39 -15.67 -14.19
N THR A 96 21.86 -16.57 -13.33
CA THR A 96 23.23 -17.12 -13.41
C THR A 96 23.20 -18.54 -13.97
N PRO A 97 24.34 -19.09 -14.45
CA PRO A 97 24.40 -20.45 -14.98
C PRO A 97 23.92 -21.54 -14.00
N GLU A 98 24.04 -21.30 -12.69
CA GLU A 98 23.68 -22.24 -11.63
C GLU A 98 22.19 -22.17 -11.24
N ALA A 99 21.46 -21.17 -11.74
CA ALA A 99 20.12 -20.84 -11.28
C ALA A 99 19.04 -21.74 -11.89
N LYS A 100 18.63 -22.76 -11.11
CA LYS A 100 17.64 -23.78 -11.49
C LYS A 100 16.18 -23.34 -11.28
N ASN A 101 15.88 -22.71 -10.15
CA ASN A 101 14.52 -22.35 -9.76
C ASN A 101 14.19 -20.92 -10.19
N PHE A 102 13.12 -20.72 -10.95
CA PHE A 102 12.71 -19.43 -11.48
C PHE A 102 11.35 -19.02 -10.90
N GLN A 103 11.31 -17.91 -10.15
CA GLN A 103 10.09 -17.38 -9.52
C GLN A 103 9.65 -16.06 -10.17
N ALA A 104 8.36 -15.78 -10.21
CA ALA A 104 7.84 -14.47 -10.59
C ALA A 104 8.44 -13.35 -9.72
N SER A 105 9.03 -12.32 -10.35
CA SER A 105 9.41 -11.09 -9.64
C SER A 105 8.21 -10.15 -9.55
N GLN A 106 8.14 -9.37 -8.47
CA GLN A 106 7.15 -8.31 -8.27
C GLN A 106 7.86 -6.97 -8.00
N ASN A 107 9.15 -6.91 -8.34
CA ASN A 107 10.10 -5.95 -7.83
C ASN A 107 9.96 -4.62 -8.58
N THR A 108 9.72 -3.54 -7.82
CA THR A 108 10.07 -2.18 -8.24
C THR A 108 11.45 -1.90 -7.63
N PRO A 109 12.52 -1.78 -8.43
CA PRO A 109 13.83 -1.39 -7.93
C PRO A 109 13.80 -0.05 -7.20
N LEU A 110 14.72 0.12 -6.26
CA LEU A 110 15.08 1.44 -5.72
C LEU A 110 16.41 1.89 -6.33
N VAL A 111 16.57 3.20 -6.50
CA VAL A 111 17.81 3.85 -6.96
C VAL A 111 18.21 4.92 -5.95
N VAL A 112 19.41 4.80 -5.39
CA VAL A 112 20.03 5.78 -4.47
C VAL A 112 21.54 5.84 -4.72
N ASP A 113 22.14 7.02 -4.72
CA ASP A 113 23.57 7.25 -5.04
C ASP A 113 23.98 6.64 -6.41
N GLY A 114 23.04 6.54 -7.36
CA GLY A 114 23.23 5.83 -8.64
C GLY A 114 23.42 4.31 -8.52
N ILE A 115 23.06 3.70 -7.37
CA ILE A 115 22.98 2.24 -7.17
C ILE A 115 21.53 1.80 -7.31
N MET A 116 21.23 0.93 -8.27
CA MET A 116 19.93 0.29 -8.41
C MET A 116 19.91 -1.06 -7.67
N VAL A 117 18.95 -1.29 -6.78
CA VAL A 117 18.82 -2.54 -6.02
C VAL A 117 17.61 -3.35 -6.50
N VAL A 118 17.84 -4.64 -6.81
CA VAL A 118 16.87 -5.53 -7.47
C VAL A 118 16.75 -6.86 -6.72
N SER A 119 15.54 -7.20 -6.26
CA SER A 119 15.21 -8.57 -5.83
C SER A 119 14.98 -9.46 -7.04
N THR A 120 15.79 -10.51 -7.17
CA THR A 120 15.77 -11.40 -8.34
C THR A 120 14.86 -12.62 -8.14
N PRO A 121 14.32 -13.19 -9.24
CA PRO A 121 13.66 -14.50 -9.30
C PRO A 121 14.39 -15.70 -8.68
N TYR A 122 15.68 -15.55 -8.35
CA TYR A 122 16.63 -16.64 -8.10
C TYR A 122 17.16 -16.64 -6.66
N GLY A 123 16.42 -16.04 -5.72
CA GLY A 123 16.81 -15.98 -4.29
C GLY A 123 17.93 -14.99 -3.96
N ARG A 124 18.26 -14.07 -4.88
CA ARG A 124 19.34 -13.08 -4.71
C ARG A 124 18.82 -11.66 -4.66
N LEU A 125 19.44 -10.83 -3.84
CA LEU A 125 19.37 -9.37 -3.94
C LEU A 125 20.61 -8.88 -4.68
N VAL A 126 20.45 -8.03 -5.69
CA VAL A 126 21.54 -7.60 -6.57
C VAL A 126 21.60 -6.07 -6.61
N ALA A 127 22.81 -5.51 -6.56
CA ALA A 127 23.04 -4.11 -6.84
C ALA A 127 23.66 -3.93 -8.23
N LEU A 128 23.13 -2.98 -8.99
CA LEU A 128 23.61 -2.56 -10.30
C LEU A 128 24.03 -1.08 -10.24
N GLU A 129 24.96 -0.68 -11.09
CA GLU A 129 25.08 0.72 -11.48
C GLU A 129 23.84 1.11 -12.28
N ALA A 130 23.08 2.10 -11.82
CA ALA A 130 21.77 2.42 -12.38
C ALA A 130 21.85 2.81 -13.87
N ASP A 131 22.89 3.56 -14.26
CA ASP A 131 22.94 4.17 -15.60
C ASP A 131 23.42 3.18 -16.68
N THR A 132 24.05 2.07 -16.29
CA THR A 132 24.68 1.09 -17.20
C THR A 132 24.13 -0.33 -17.07
N GLY A 133 23.42 -0.64 -15.98
CA GLY A 133 22.98 -2.00 -15.65
C GLY A 133 24.11 -2.95 -15.19
N LYS A 134 25.35 -2.45 -15.03
CA LYS A 134 26.51 -3.26 -14.60
C LYS A 134 26.34 -3.74 -13.16
N GLN A 135 26.43 -5.04 -12.91
CA GLN A 135 26.38 -5.59 -11.56
C GLN A 135 27.58 -5.12 -10.71
N LEU A 136 27.29 -4.56 -9.53
CA LEU A 136 28.26 -4.13 -8.53
C LEU A 136 28.54 -5.26 -7.53
N TRP A 137 27.48 -5.85 -6.97
CA TRP A 137 27.53 -6.98 -6.06
C TRP A 137 26.21 -7.77 -6.09
N ALA A 138 26.24 -9.01 -5.56
CA ALA A 138 25.05 -9.83 -5.38
C ALA A 138 25.11 -10.56 -4.03
N TYR A 139 24.00 -10.56 -3.30
CA TYR A 139 23.81 -11.30 -2.05
C TYR A 139 22.84 -12.47 -2.29
N GLN A 140 23.28 -13.69 -1.95
CA GLN A 140 22.46 -14.90 -2.00
C GLN A 140 21.78 -15.10 -0.64
N VAL A 141 20.44 -15.15 -0.61
CA VAL A 141 19.72 -15.55 0.61
C VAL A 141 20.02 -17.02 0.89
N ARG A 142 20.31 -17.34 2.15
CA ARG A 142 20.71 -18.67 2.62
C ARG A 142 19.52 -19.65 2.58
N GLY A 143 19.79 -20.92 2.33
CA GLY A 143 18.77 -21.96 2.26
C GLY A 143 17.88 -21.87 1.01
N ASN A 144 16.70 -22.48 1.05
CA ASN A 144 15.71 -22.43 -0.03
C ASN A 144 14.73 -21.26 0.15
N ASP A 145 15.26 -20.07 0.45
CA ASP A 145 14.50 -18.85 0.74
C ASP A 145 14.82 -17.74 -0.29
N SER A 146 13.94 -16.75 -0.39
CA SER A 146 14.02 -15.64 -1.35
C SER A 146 13.78 -14.31 -0.64
N PRO A 147 14.37 -13.20 -1.13
CA PRO A 147 13.93 -11.85 -0.74
C PRO A 147 12.42 -11.65 -0.94
N ALA A 148 11.86 -10.71 -0.20
CA ALA A 148 10.55 -10.15 -0.47
C ALA A 148 10.46 -9.73 -1.94
N ALA A 149 9.36 -10.11 -2.60
CA ALA A 149 9.25 -10.01 -4.05
C ALA A 149 9.13 -8.56 -4.55
N ARG A 150 8.84 -7.61 -3.65
CA ARG A 150 8.51 -6.21 -3.94
C ARG A 150 9.57 -5.25 -3.37
N GLY A 151 10.84 -5.60 -3.60
CA GLY A 151 11.97 -4.73 -3.28
C GLY A 151 12.48 -4.79 -1.84
N ALA A 152 13.27 -3.78 -1.53
CA ALA A 152 13.96 -3.57 -0.26
C ALA A 152 13.78 -2.10 0.16
N ALA A 153 14.36 -1.71 1.30
CA ALA A 153 14.36 -0.35 1.80
C ALA A 153 15.78 0.16 1.99
N TRP A 154 15.99 1.47 1.82
CA TRP A 154 17.27 2.13 2.04
C TRP A 154 17.25 2.94 3.34
N TRP A 155 18.22 2.68 4.23
CA TRP A 155 18.53 3.55 5.37
C TRP A 155 19.82 4.32 5.08
N PRO A 156 19.84 5.65 5.17
CA PRO A 156 20.98 6.46 4.73
C PRO A 156 22.26 6.32 5.58
N GLY A 157 22.16 5.74 6.77
CA GLY A 157 23.26 5.67 7.74
C GLY A 157 23.13 6.69 8.87
N ASP A 158 24.08 6.65 9.79
CA ASP A 158 24.25 7.64 10.87
C ASP A 158 25.75 7.97 11.06
N ALA A 159 26.12 8.67 12.14
CA ALA A 159 27.52 9.03 12.40
C ALA A 159 28.45 7.82 12.67
N SER A 160 27.91 6.62 12.87
CA SER A 160 28.61 5.40 13.24
C SER A 160 28.42 4.23 12.25
N HIS A 161 27.42 4.32 11.36
CA HIS A 161 27.08 3.29 10.39
C HIS A 161 26.92 3.87 8.99
N GLY A 162 27.43 3.18 7.98
CA GLY A 162 27.18 3.51 6.57
C GLY A 162 25.72 3.24 6.15
N PRO A 163 25.35 3.60 4.91
CA PRO A 163 24.03 3.31 4.37
C PRO A 163 23.78 1.80 4.30
N ARG A 164 22.55 1.40 4.62
CA ARG A 164 22.11 0.00 4.66
C ARG A 164 20.94 -0.24 3.73
N ILE A 165 20.89 -1.44 3.18
CA ILE A 165 19.71 -1.98 2.51
C ILE A 165 19.07 -3.01 3.44
N VAL A 166 17.76 -2.89 3.66
CA VAL A 166 17.00 -3.76 4.58
C VAL A 166 15.83 -4.41 3.84
N PHE A 167 15.66 -5.73 3.98
CA PHE A 167 14.59 -6.47 3.33
C PHE A 167 14.17 -7.70 4.13
N GLY A 168 12.88 -8.02 4.08
CA GLY A 168 12.37 -9.30 4.61
C GLY A 168 12.53 -10.44 3.59
N THR A 169 12.43 -11.68 4.05
CA THR A 169 12.42 -12.88 3.20
C THR A 169 11.09 -13.63 3.25
N ARG A 170 10.86 -14.52 2.27
CA ARG A 170 9.63 -15.32 2.19
C ARG A 170 9.46 -16.32 3.33
N GLN A 171 10.54 -16.72 4.00
CA GLN A 171 10.49 -17.58 5.19
C GLN A 171 10.58 -16.84 6.53
N GLY A 172 10.49 -15.50 6.54
CA GLY A 172 10.36 -14.73 7.79
C GLY A 172 11.67 -14.31 8.45
N LEU A 173 12.74 -14.14 7.66
CA LEU A 173 13.95 -13.44 8.13
C LEU A 173 13.84 -11.95 7.77
N MET A 174 14.41 -11.07 8.60
CA MET A 174 14.72 -9.69 8.25
C MET A 174 16.23 -9.56 8.10
N ILE A 175 16.70 -9.06 6.95
CA ILE A 175 18.11 -8.99 6.60
C ILE A 175 18.50 -7.52 6.37
N ALA A 176 19.62 -7.10 6.93
CA ALA A 176 20.27 -5.82 6.63
C ALA A 176 21.66 -6.06 6.03
N LEU A 177 21.99 -5.33 4.96
CA LEU A 177 23.28 -5.37 4.26
C LEU A 177 23.89 -3.96 4.19
N GLU A 178 25.21 -3.86 4.21
CA GLU A 178 25.94 -2.62 3.93
C GLU A 178 25.81 -2.28 2.43
N ALA A 179 25.21 -1.13 2.10
CA ALA A 179 24.67 -0.87 0.76
C ALA A 179 25.72 -0.82 -0.36
N ARG A 180 26.96 -0.46 -0.03
CA ARG A 180 28.07 -0.34 -1.01
C ARG A 180 28.72 -1.68 -1.36
N THR A 181 28.58 -2.71 -0.52
CA THR A 181 29.32 -3.99 -0.66
C THR A 181 28.43 -5.22 -0.71
N GLY A 182 27.18 -5.14 -0.24
CA GLY A 182 26.29 -6.30 -0.08
C GLY A 182 26.68 -7.24 1.06
N ALA A 183 27.69 -6.87 1.87
CA ALA A 183 28.07 -7.62 3.06
C ALA A 183 26.99 -7.49 4.15
N PRO A 184 26.75 -8.51 5.00
CA PRO A 184 25.79 -8.39 6.08
C PRO A 184 26.11 -7.25 7.05
N ALA A 185 25.09 -6.48 7.43
CA ALA A 185 25.26 -5.27 8.20
C ALA A 185 25.69 -5.55 9.64
N ARG A 186 26.84 -5.01 10.05
CA ARG A 186 27.43 -5.33 11.35
C ARG A 186 26.55 -4.84 12.50
N GLY A 187 26.30 -5.72 13.47
CA GLY A 187 25.52 -5.41 14.66
C GLY A 187 24.00 -5.58 14.52
N PHE A 188 23.47 -5.74 13.31
CA PHE A 188 22.05 -6.03 13.10
C PHE A 188 21.78 -7.52 13.31
N GLY A 189 21.07 -7.87 14.39
CA GLY A 189 20.76 -9.26 14.73
C GLY A 189 22.02 -10.14 14.85
N VAL A 190 21.97 -11.34 14.27
CA VAL A 190 23.12 -12.26 14.13
C VAL A 190 23.56 -12.24 12.67
N ASP A 191 24.81 -11.85 12.41
CA ASP A 191 25.38 -11.74 11.06
C ASP A 191 24.49 -10.98 10.05
N GLY A 192 23.89 -9.87 10.45
CA GLY A 192 23.00 -9.06 9.60
C GLY A 192 21.58 -9.61 9.46
N VAL A 193 21.18 -10.61 10.28
CA VAL A 193 19.89 -11.31 10.17
C VAL A 193 19.14 -11.33 11.52
N VAL A 194 17.84 -11.07 11.48
CA VAL A 194 16.89 -11.29 12.57
C VAL A 194 15.86 -12.33 12.13
N ASP A 195 15.66 -13.39 12.92
CA ASP A 195 14.52 -14.29 12.72
C ASP A 195 13.27 -13.64 13.33
N MET A 196 12.24 -13.47 12.51
CA MET A 196 11.01 -12.80 12.89
C MET A 196 9.94 -13.78 13.40
N LYS A 197 10.18 -15.09 13.34
CA LYS A 197 9.26 -16.15 13.82
C LYS A 197 9.40 -16.44 15.31
N THR A 198 9.22 -15.42 16.14
CA THR A 198 9.25 -15.58 17.60
C THR A 198 8.08 -16.44 18.11
N PRO A 199 8.20 -17.14 19.26
CA PRO A 199 7.16 -18.06 19.74
C PRO A 199 5.77 -17.42 19.94
N ASP A 200 5.74 -16.14 20.31
CA ASP A 200 4.53 -15.34 20.50
C ASP A 200 3.90 -14.91 19.16
N VAL A 201 4.71 -14.63 18.13
CA VAL A 201 4.23 -14.39 16.76
C VAL A 201 3.68 -15.67 16.15
N MET A 202 4.32 -16.82 16.38
CA MET A 202 3.86 -18.11 15.85
C MET A 202 2.70 -18.72 16.64
N GLN A 203 2.38 -18.20 17.84
CA GLN A 203 1.23 -18.57 18.67
C GLN A 203 1.08 -20.09 19.01
N GLY A 204 2.16 -20.86 18.88
CA GLY A 204 2.17 -22.32 19.01
C GLY A 204 1.91 -23.10 17.73
N TYR A 205 1.88 -22.44 16.57
CA TYR A 205 1.74 -23.03 15.23
C TYR A 205 3.06 -22.90 14.43
N PRO A 206 4.12 -23.66 14.75
CA PRO A 206 5.43 -23.51 14.09
C PRO A 206 5.43 -23.80 12.58
N ALA A 207 4.42 -24.54 12.08
CA ALA A 207 4.21 -24.81 10.66
C ALA A 207 3.34 -23.76 9.93
N ALA A 208 2.84 -22.73 10.64
CA ALA A 208 2.08 -21.64 10.03
C ALA A 208 2.92 -20.86 9.02
N PHE A 209 2.29 -20.33 7.96
CA PHE A 209 2.98 -19.43 7.05
C PHE A 209 3.21 -18.08 7.74
N TYR A 210 4.47 -17.65 7.79
CA TYR A 210 4.87 -16.31 8.19
C TYR A 210 6.09 -15.90 7.35
N GLY A 211 5.99 -14.76 6.68
CA GLY A 211 7.05 -14.23 5.82
C GLY A 211 6.73 -12.86 5.23
N PHE A 212 7.67 -12.32 4.47
CA PHE A 212 7.59 -10.97 3.92
C PHE A 212 7.41 -10.97 2.40
N THR A 213 6.46 -10.18 1.94
CA THR A 213 6.16 -9.96 0.51
C THR A 213 6.51 -8.55 0.04
N ALA A 214 6.46 -7.56 0.96
CA ALA A 214 6.78 -6.16 0.74
C ALA A 214 8.13 -5.75 1.34
N ALA A 215 8.68 -4.62 0.87
CA ALA A 215 9.77 -3.94 1.54
C ALA A 215 9.31 -3.39 2.91
N PRO A 216 10.19 -3.31 3.92
CA PRO A 216 9.90 -2.58 5.15
C PRO A 216 9.94 -1.06 4.90
N THR A 217 9.42 -0.28 5.84
CA THR A 217 9.40 1.18 5.77
C THR A 217 10.40 1.75 6.78
N ILE A 218 11.27 2.65 6.32
CA ILE A 218 12.27 3.30 7.17
C ILE A 218 11.73 4.61 7.74
N PHE A 219 11.71 4.75 9.07
CA PHE A 219 11.44 6.00 9.76
C PHE A 219 12.57 6.32 10.74
N ARG A 220 13.43 7.28 10.38
CA ARG A 220 14.67 7.59 11.11
C ARG A 220 15.52 6.32 11.23
N ASP A 221 15.65 5.78 12.45
CA ASP A 221 16.42 4.57 12.75
C ASP A 221 15.53 3.33 12.92
N LEU A 222 14.25 3.40 12.53
CA LEU A 222 13.30 2.28 12.64
C LEU A 222 13.02 1.61 11.30
N VAL A 223 13.04 0.28 11.32
CA VAL A 223 12.54 -0.62 10.27
C VAL A 223 11.13 -1.04 10.67
N ILE A 224 10.10 -0.42 10.11
CA ILE A 224 8.68 -0.73 10.38
C ILE A 224 8.18 -1.71 9.33
N THR A 225 7.57 -2.83 9.74
CA THR A 225 7.12 -3.87 8.81
C THR A 225 5.91 -4.63 9.34
N GLY A 226 5.01 -5.04 8.44
CA GLY A 226 4.02 -6.09 8.69
C GLY A 226 4.51 -7.44 8.17
N SER A 227 3.59 -8.34 7.85
CA SER A 227 3.91 -9.67 7.34
C SER A 227 2.77 -10.20 6.47
N ARG A 228 3.05 -11.24 5.67
CA ARG A 228 2.05 -12.15 5.13
C ARG A 228 1.91 -13.36 6.04
N THR A 229 0.69 -13.64 6.46
CA THR A 229 0.28 -14.86 7.18
C THR A 229 -0.33 -15.88 6.21
N GLN A 230 -0.89 -16.98 6.72
CA GLN A 230 -1.61 -17.96 5.90
C GLN A 230 -3.03 -17.49 5.55
N GLU A 231 -3.54 -17.90 4.39
CA GLU A 231 -4.96 -17.69 3.99
C GLU A 231 -5.89 -18.76 4.59
N THR A 232 -5.34 -19.87 5.08
CA THR A 232 -6.08 -20.98 5.72
C THR A 232 -5.08 -21.92 6.42
N PRO A 233 -5.40 -22.58 7.54
CA PRO A 233 -6.61 -22.45 8.37
C PRO A 233 -6.64 -21.15 9.19
N GLN A 234 -7.73 -20.92 9.91
CA GLN A 234 -8.03 -19.67 10.63
C GLN A 234 -7.12 -19.34 11.82
N LYS A 235 -6.48 -20.35 12.44
CA LYS A 235 -5.52 -20.16 13.55
C LYS A 235 -4.08 -20.39 13.07
N GLY A 236 -3.18 -19.47 13.39
CA GLY A 236 -1.83 -19.46 12.80
C GLY A 236 -0.91 -18.42 13.42
N ALA A 237 -0.05 -17.82 12.60
CA ALA A 237 0.83 -16.75 13.04
C ALA A 237 0.09 -15.40 13.14
N SER A 238 0.51 -14.54 14.06
CA SER A 238 -0.02 -13.18 14.26
C SER A 238 0.32 -12.26 13.09
N GLY A 239 -0.68 -11.50 12.63
CA GLY A 239 -0.53 -10.46 11.62
C GLY A 239 0.14 -9.15 12.08
N ARG A 240 0.60 -9.07 13.34
CA ARG A 240 1.05 -7.82 13.97
C ARG A 240 2.14 -7.08 13.18
N VAL A 241 2.04 -5.76 13.21
CA VAL A 241 3.08 -4.85 12.70
C VAL A 241 4.13 -4.64 13.79
N ARG A 242 5.40 -4.55 13.40
CA ARG A 242 6.54 -4.34 14.32
C ARG A 242 7.50 -3.29 13.79
N ALA A 243 8.20 -2.64 14.71
CA ALA A 243 9.34 -1.78 14.41
C ALA A 243 10.61 -2.31 15.09
N LEU A 244 11.69 -2.40 14.32
CA LEU A 244 13.03 -2.76 14.80
C LEU A 244 13.97 -1.56 14.72
N ASP A 245 14.93 -1.43 15.62
CA ASP A 245 16.06 -0.51 15.44
C ASP A 245 16.98 -1.02 14.30
N VAL A 246 17.23 -0.19 13.29
CA VAL A 246 17.96 -0.54 12.06
C VAL A 246 19.47 -0.77 12.26
N ARG A 247 20.01 -0.35 13.41
CA ARG A 247 21.40 -0.62 13.77
C ARG A 247 21.55 -2.02 14.34
N THR A 248 20.63 -2.40 15.23
CA THR A 248 20.76 -3.57 16.12
C THR A 248 19.80 -4.73 15.82
N GLY A 249 18.71 -4.49 15.07
CA GLY A 249 17.66 -5.47 14.82
C GLY A 249 16.75 -5.76 16.03
N LYS A 250 16.87 -5.01 17.12
CA LYS A 250 16.02 -5.17 18.32
C LYS A 250 14.66 -4.55 18.10
N GLU A 251 13.61 -5.22 18.56
CA GLU A 251 12.25 -4.68 18.54
C GLU A 251 12.12 -3.46 19.47
N VAL A 252 11.41 -2.44 18.99
CA VAL A 252 11.16 -1.16 19.67
C VAL A 252 9.69 -1.02 20.03
N TRP A 253 8.78 -1.41 19.13
CA TRP A 253 7.35 -1.46 19.39
C TRP A 253 6.65 -2.48 18.47
N GLN A 254 5.45 -2.89 18.87
CA GLN A 254 4.54 -3.73 18.06
C GLN A 254 3.10 -3.21 18.13
N PHE A 255 2.28 -3.58 17.13
CA PHE A 255 0.85 -3.28 17.07
C PHE A 255 0.08 -4.52 16.58
N ASP A 256 -0.79 -5.08 17.43
CA ASP A 256 -1.67 -6.21 17.07
C ASP A 256 -2.89 -5.74 16.27
N GLY A 257 -3.05 -6.25 15.04
CA GLY A 257 -4.23 -6.01 14.21
C GLY A 257 -5.51 -6.66 14.76
N VAL A 258 -5.36 -7.79 15.47
CA VAL A 258 -6.41 -8.44 16.28
C VAL A 258 -6.18 -8.03 17.75
N PRO A 259 -6.99 -7.12 18.34
CA PRO A 259 -6.76 -6.59 19.68
C PRO A 259 -6.84 -7.69 20.75
N GLN A 260 -5.81 -7.75 21.60
CA GLN A 260 -5.73 -8.71 22.71
C GLN A 260 -6.61 -8.26 23.91
N PRO A 261 -6.94 -9.15 24.87
CA PRO A 261 -7.75 -8.81 26.03
C PRO A 261 -7.25 -7.56 26.77
N GLY A 262 -8.15 -6.62 27.05
CA GLY A 262 -7.84 -5.33 27.67
C GLY A 262 -7.36 -4.24 26.70
N ALA A 263 -7.09 -4.56 25.43
CA ALA A 263 -6.84 -3.57 24.40
C ALA A 263 -8.15 -2.93 23.88
N ARG A 264 -8.02 -1.76 23.23
CA ARG A 264 -9.15 -1.05 22.62
C ARG A 264 -9.72 -1.88 21.44
N PHE A 265 -11.05 -1.90 21.31
CA PHE A 265 -11.81 -2.62 20.27
C PHE A 265 -11.73 -4.16 20.35
N HIS A 266 -11.18 -4.73 21.42
CA HIS A 266 -11.21 -6.18 21.68
C HIS A 266 -12.65 -6.73 21.71
N ASP A 267 -13.58 -5.92 22.22
CA ASP A 267 -15.03 -6.16 22.28
C ASP A 267 -15.72 -6.26 20.91
N THR A 268 -15.04 -5.92 19.82
CA THR A 268 -15.58 -6.08 18.44
C THR A 268 -15.43 -7.48 17.86
N TRP A 269 -14.76 -8.38 18.59
CA TRP A 269 -14.59 -9.80 18.25
C TRP A 269 -15.49 -10.63 19.15
N GLU A 270 -16.57 -11.22 18.60
CA GLU A 270 -17.51 -11.98 19.42
C GLU A 270 -16.87 -13.28 19.96
N GLY A 271 -17.05 -13.53 21.25
CA GLY A 271 -16.61 -14.76 21.92
C GLY A 271 -15.10 -15.01 21.82
N GLU A 272 -14.72 -16.19 21.31
CA GLU A 272 -13.32 -16.60 21.14
C GLU A 272 -12.79 -16.39 19.71
N SER A 273 -13.49 -15.62 18.87
CA SER A 273 -13.12 -15.43 17.46
C SER A 273 -11.70 -14.85 17.28
N TRP A 274 -11.23 -14.03 18.21
CA TRP A 274 -9.87 -13.47 18.26
C TRP A 274 -8.78 -14.49 18.64
N VAL A 275 -9.11 -15.62 19.27
CA VAL A 275 -8.15 -16.50 19.94
C VAL A 275 -7.24 -17.19 18.94
N LYS A 276 -5.98 -16.74 18.92
CA LYS A 276 -4.92 -17.16 17.99
C LYS A 276 -5.28 -16.98 16.50
N ARG A 277 -6.10 -15.97 16.20
CA ARG A 277 -6.56 -15.63 14.85
C ARG A 277 -5.38 -15.20 13.97
N SER A 278 -5.26 -15.82 12.80
CA SER A 278 -4.38 -15.40 11.71
C SER A 278 -5.07 -14.32 10.85
N GLY A 279 -4.30 -13.67 9.99
CA GLY A 279 -4.80 -12.57 9.15
C GLY A 279 -4.73 -11.24 9.91
N VAL A 280 -5.52 -10.27 9.46
CA VAL A 280 -5.49 -8.87 9.92
C VAL A 280 -4.03 -8.39 9.99
N ASN A 281 -3.36 -8.54 8.86
CA ASN A 281 -1.92 -8.38 8.68
C ASN A 281 -1.63 -7.34 7.59
N VAL A 282 -0.48 -6.65 7.70
CA VAL A 282 -0.01 -5.73 6.66
C VAL A 282 0.97 -6.47 5.76
N TRP A 283 0.49 -7.11 4.69
CA TRP A 283 1.33 -7.81 3.71
C TRP A 283 1.85 -6.90 2.57
N THR A 284 1.49 -5.62 2.62
CA THR A 284 1.98 -4.51 1.78
C THR A 284 3.00 -3.65 2.55
N SER A 285 3.38 -2.48 2.01
CA SER A 285 4.22 -1.50 2.72
C SER A 285 3.45 -0.86 3.90
N VAL A 286 4.16 -0.31 4.87
CA VAL A 286 3.62 0.68 5.81
C VAL A 286 3.78 2.08 5.20
N ILE A 287 2.73 2.88 5.14
CA ILE A 287 2.79 4.22 4.55
C ILE A 287 3.21 5.22 5.64
N LEU A 288 3.98 6.26 5.32
CA LEU A 288 4.61 7.12 6.31
C LEU A 288 4.49 8.61 5.96
N ASP A 289 3.82 9.39 6.80
CA ASP A 289 4.02 10.84 6.88
C ASP A 289 5.20 11.10 7.82
N ALA A 290 6.40 11.17 7.24
CA ALA A 290 7.65 11.33 7.99
C ALA A 290 7.76 12.71 8.67
N GLU A 291 7.07 13.74 8.16
CA GLU A 291 7.05 15.08 8.76
C GLU A 291 6.25 15.08 10.07
N ARG A 292 5.08 14.43 10.08
CA ARG A 292 4.18 14.32 11.24
C ARG A 292 4.56 13.16 12.16
N GLY A 293 5.39 12.22 11.69
CA GLY A 293 5.73 11.00 12.42
C GLY A 293 4.56 10.04 12.55
N ILE A 294 3.72 9.94 11.51
CA ILE A 294 2.54 9.07 11.46
C ILE A 294 2.81 7.93 10.48
N ALA A 295 2.68 6.70 10.95
CA ALA A 295 2.67 5.50 10.12
C ALA A 295 1.22 5.02 9.94
N TYR A 296 0.86 4.63 8.72
CA TYR A 296 -0.46 4.10 8.38
C TYR A 296 -0.35 2.62 8.03
N LEU A 297 -1.14 1.81 8.72
CA LEU A 297 -1.15 0.35 8.71
C LEU A 297 -2.43 -0.12 7.99
N PRO A 298 -2.36 -0.48 6.71
CA PRO A 298 -3.52 -0.97 5.97
C PRO A 298 -3.72 -2.47 6.22
N PHE A 299 -4.55 -2.81 7.21
CA PHE A 299 -4.78 -4.20 7.61
C PHE A 299 -5.68 -4.94 6.62
N SER A 300 -5.35 -6.21 6.38
CA SER A 300 -6.08 -7.18 5.57
C SER A 300 -7.37 -7.70 6.24
N ALA A 301 -8.05 -8.63 5.56
CA ALA A 301 -9.10 -9.47 6.12
C ALA A 301 -8.58 -10.47 7.18
N PRO A 302 -9.46 -11.12 7.97
CA PRO A 302 -9.08 -12.12 8.96
C PRO A 302 -9.15 -13.51 8.35
N THR A 303 -8.16 -14.36 8.65
CA THR A 303 -8.17 -15.75 8.20
C THR A 303 -9.30 -16.51 8.89
N PHE A 304 -10.18 -17.26 8.22
CA PHE A 304 -10.29 -17.47 6.78
C PHE A 304 -11.13 -16.38 6.08
N ASP A 305 -10.60 -15.84 5.00
CA ASP A 305 -10.98 -14.55 4.44
C ASP A 305 -12.34 -14.59 3.70
N GLN A 306 -12.76 -15.78 3.24
CA GLN A 306 -14.06 -16.02 2.59
C GLN A 306 -15.08 -16.78 3.47
N TYR A 307 -14.87 -16.85 4.79
CA TYR A 307 -15.82 -17.43 5.75
C TYR A 307 -15.84 -16.63 7.06
N GLY A 308 -17.01 -16.12 7.44
CA GLY A 308 -17.20 -15.24 8.58
C GLY A 308 -17.98 -15.85 9.75
N ALA A 309 -18.61 -17.02 9.58
CA ALA A 309 -19.44 -17.62 10.62
C ALA A 309 -18.72 -17.91 11.96
N ASP A 310 -17.38 -18.06 11.94
CA ASP A 310 -16.53 -18.28 13.12
C ASP A 310 -15.88 -16.98 13.67
N ARG A 311 -16.22 -15.81 13.08
CA ARG A 311 -15.67 -14.49 13.42
C ARG A 311 -16.73 -13.39 13.29
N LYS A 312 -17.76 -13.48 14.13
CA LYS A 312 -18.83 -12.48 14.22
C LYS A 312 -18.36 -11.21 14.95
N GLY A 313 -19.08 -10.13 14.71
CA GLY A 313 -18.74 -8.77 15.16
C GLY A 313 -17.97 -7.99 14.10
N GLU A 314 -17.82 -6.68 14.32
CA GLU A 314 -17.14 -5.76 13.39
C GLU A 314 -15.65 -6.10 13.15
N SER A 315 -15.05 -6.93 14.01
CA SER A 315 -13.72 -7.53 13.84
C SER A 315 -12.59 -6.51 13.65
N LEU A 316 -12.62 -5.36 14.35
CA LEU A 316 -11.59 -4.33 14.20
C LEU A 316 -10.22 -4.87 14.67
N PHE A 317 -9.12 -4.71 13.93
CA PHE A 317 -8.91 -3.78 12.81
C PHE A 317 -8.95 -4.40 11.40
N SER A 318 -9.78 -5.43 11.17
CA SER A 318 -10.00 -6.00 9.82
C SER A 318 -10.31 -4.94 8.78
N ASN A 319 -9.70 -5.04 7.59
CA ASN A 319 -9.91 -4.16 6.43
C ASN A 319 -9.90 -2.66 6.79
N SER A 320 -9.04 -2.29 7.73
CA SER A 320 -8.97 -0.94 8.28
C SER A 320 -7.62 -0.29 8.02
N LEU A 321 -7.63 0.99 7.62
CA LEU A 321 -6.43 1.81 7.72
C LEU A 321 -6.32 2.31 9.17
N VAL A 322 -5.25 1.93 9.86
CA VAL A 322 -4.95 2.39 11.22
C VAL A 322 -3.76 3.35 11.19
N ALA A 323 -3.92 4.55 11.75
CA ALA A 323 -2.81 5.47 11.95
C ALA A 323 -2.21 5.30 13.34
N VAL A 324 -0.88 5.19 13.40
CA VAL A 324 -0.10 5.10 14.64
C VAL A 324 1.03 6.13 14.64
N ASN A 325 1.49 6.51 15.83
CA ASN A 325 2.74 7.26 15.97
C ASN A 325 3.92 6.36 15.55
N ALA A 326 4.64 6.74 14.51
CA ALA A 326 5.68 5.90 13.88
C ALA A 326 6.88 5.58 14.79
N ALA A 327 7.13 6.39 15.84
CA ALA A 327 8.21 6.15 16.79
C ALA A 327 7.84 5.18 17.93
N THR A 328 6.54 4.95 18.18
CA THR A 328 6.07 4.29 19.42
C THR A 328 4.98 3.24 19.20
N GLY A 329 4.39 3.15 18.01
CA GLY A 329 3.23 2.30 17.73
C GLY A 329 1.92 2.78 18.36
N GLN A 330 1.91 3.92 19.06
CA GLN A 330 0.73 4.42 19.75
C GLN A 330 -0.41 4.74 18.75
N TYR A 331 -1.57 4.12 18.94
CA TYR A 331 -2.79 4.38 18.17
C TYR A 331 -3.16 5.87 18.13
N LEU A 332 -3.51 6.37 16.94
CA LEU A 332 -4.05 7.72 16.71
C LEU A 332 -5.52 7.67 16.27
N TRP A 333 -5.81 7.03 15.13
CA TRP A 333 -7.14 6.89 14.56
C TRP A 333 -7.24 5.62 13.68
N HIS A 334 -8.45 5.22 13.28
CA HIS A 334 -8.66 4.21 12.24
C HIS A 334 -9.85 4.56 11.34
N PHE A 335 -9.87 3.97 10.14
CA PHE A 335 -11.03 3.94 9.24
C PHE A 335 -11.21 2.53 8.68
N GLN A 336 -12.36 1.90 8.96
CA GLN A 336 -12.70 0.58 8.41
C GLN A 336 -13.36 0.75 7.04
N ALA A 337 -12.70 0.24 6.00
CA ALA A 337 -13.11 0.40 4.60
C ALA A 337 -14.04 -0.71 4.10
N LEU A 338 -14.16 -1.80 4.87
CA LEU A 338 -15.06 -2.93 4.61
C LEU A 338 -15.43 -3.59 5.94
N ARG A 339 -16.72 -3.88 6.14
CA ARG A 339 -17.23 -4.59 7.32
C ARG A 339 -17.39 -6.08 7.03
N HIS A 340 -17.02 -6.94 7.98
CA HIS A 340 -17.20 -8.40 7.92
C HIS A 340 -16.87 -9.01 6.56
N ASP A 341 -15.58 -9.02 6.19
CA ASP A 341 -15.13 -9.48 4.88
C ASP A 341 -15.53 -10.94 4.62
N LEU A 342 -15.99 -11.24 3.40
CA LEU A 342 -16.33 -12.58 2.89
C LEU A 342 -15.77 -12.80 1.47
N TRP A 343 -14.87 -11.92 1.03
CA TRP A 343 -14.44 -11.80 -0.36
C TRP A 343 -12.92 -11.85 -0.54
N ASP A 344 -12.13 -11.67 0.53
CA ASP A 344 -10.73 -11.22 0.47
C ASP A 344 -10.65 -9.87 -0.26
N TYR A 345 -11.26 -8.84 0.37
CA TYR A 345 -11.24 -7.46 -0.07
C TYR A 345 -10.34 -6.58 0.80
N ASP A 346 -9.08 -7.00 0.93
CA ASP A 346 -7.96 -6.30 1.56
C ASP A 346 -7.82 -4.81 1.19
N LEU A 347 -6.95 -4.11 1.94
CA LEU A 347 -6.45 -2.76 1.67
C LEU A 347 -5.03 -2.74 1.06
N PRO A 348 -4.82 -3.16 -0.20
CA PRO A 348 -3.48 -3.31 -0.75
C PRO A 348 -2.85 -2.00 -1.25
N LEU A 349 -3.63 -0.91 -1.35
CA LEU A 349 -3.19 0.36 -1.89
C LEU A 349 -3.58 1.52 -0.96
N THR A 350 -2.57 2.23 -0.49
CA THR A 350 -2.70 3.47 0.28
C THR A 350 -1.63 4.44 -0.20
N THR A 351 -1.99 5.70 -0.42
CA THR A 351 -1.10 6.73 -0.98
C THR A 351 -1.37 8.06 -0.27
N LEU A 352 -0.32 8.79 0.13
CA LEU A 352 -0.48 10.16 0.60
C LEU A 352 -0.75 11.09 -0.58
N VAL A 353 -1.75 11.95 -0.43
CA VAL A 353 -2.17 12.91 -1.45
C VAL A 353 -2.44 14.27 -0.81
N GLU A 354 -2.56 15.31 -1.62
CA GLU A 354 -2.92 16.66 -1.17
C GLU A 354 -4.22 17.06 -1.88
N VAL A 355 -5.28 17.29 -1.11
CA VAL A 355 -6.62 17.60 -1.64
C VAL A 355 -6.88 19.09 -1.47
N LYS A 356 -7.16 19.81 -2.56
CA LYS A 356 -7.46 21.24 -2.52
C LYS A 356 -8.98 21.43 -2.41
N LYS A 357 -9.42 22.19 -1.41
CA LYS A 357 -10.83 22.59 -1.22
C LYS A 357 -10.95 24.11 -1.17
N ASP A 358 -12.09 24.65 -1.58
CA ASP A 358 -12.37 26.06 -1.37
C ASP A 358 -12.71 26.31 0.10
N GLY A 359 -12.03 27.27 0.73
CA GLY A 359 -12.26 27.69 2.10
C GLY A 359 -12.61 29.18 2.21
N PRO A 360 -12.97 29.68 3.41
CA PRO A 360 -13.43 31.06 3.60
C PRO A 360 -12.43 32.17 3.23
N LYS A 361 -11.17 31.82 2.96
CA LYS A 361 -10.08 32.74 2.57
C LYS A 361 -9.36 32.30 1.29
N GLY A 362 -10.03 31.53 0.43
CA GLY A 362 -9.44 30.90 -0.76
C GLY A 362 -9.13 29.41 -0.56
N LYS A 363 -8.37 28.82 -1.49
CA LYS A 363 -8.09 27.38 -1.48
C LYS A 363 -7.23 26.95 -0.28
N ILE A 364 -7.67 25.90 0.40
CA ILE A 364 -6.92 25.20 1.45
C ILE A 364 -6.37 23.88 0.87
N SER A 365 -5.14 23.49 1.26
CA SER A 365 -4.63 22.14 1.02
C SER A 365 -4.91 21.30 2.26
N ILE A 366 -5.59 20.18 2.08
CA ILE A 366 -5.85 19.19 3.12
C ILE A 366 -4.82 18.06 2.95
N PRO A 367 -3.96 17.81 3.96
CA PRO A 367 -3.04 16.68 3.94
C PRO A 367 -3.88 15.41 4.04
N ALA A 368 -3.88 14.62 2.97
CA ALA A 368 -4.83 13.55 2.77
C ALA A 368 -4.16 12.20 2.52
N VAL A 369 -4.94 11.14 2.67
CA VAL A 369 -4.58 9.77 2.32
C VAL A 369 -5.68 9.15 1.47
N ALA A 370 -5.30 8.67 0.29
CA ALA A 370 -6.11 7.83 -0.57
C ALA A 370 -5.99 6.39 -0.07
N VAL A 371 -7.14 5.75 0.18
CA VAL A 371 -7.24 4.36 0.65
C VAL A 371 -8.09 3.59 -0.35
N MET A 372 -7.55 2.48 -0.86
CA MET A 372 -8.26 1.63 -1.80
C MET A 372 -8.26 0.17 -1.35
N SER A 373 -9.43 -0.46 -1.44
CA SER A 373 -9.58 -1.90 -1.25
C SER A 373 -9.58 -2.66 -2.57
N LYS A 374 -9.35 -3.97 -2.48
CA LYS A 374 -9.57 -4.94 -3.57
C LYS A 374 -10.98 -4.86 -4.19
N ALA A 375 -11.97 -4.31 -3.47
CA ALA A 375 -13.32 -4.03 -3.98
C ALA A 375 -13.41 -2.83 -4.96
N SER A 376 -12.27 -2.25 -5.36
CA SER A 376 -12.17 -1.08 -6.25
C SER A 376 -12.81 0.23 -5.73
N LEU A 377 -12.92 0.39 -4.41
CA LEU A 377 -13.44 1.62 -3.78
C LEU A 377 -12.32 2.60 -3.45
N LEU A 378 -12.52 3.90 -3.70
CA LEU A 378 -11.62 4.98 -3.29
C LEU A 378 -12.20 5.77 -2.11
N PHE A 379 -11.49 5.77 -0.99
CA PHE A 379 -11.74 6.68 0.13
C PHE A 379 -10.63 7.73 0.21
N LEU A 380 -11.00 9.00 0.35
CA LEU A 380 -10.08 10.11 0.60
C LEU A 380 -10.32 10.63 2.02
N LEU A 381 -9.32 10.46 2.88
CA LEU A 381 -9.38 10.82 4.30
C LEU A 381 -8.39 11.94 4.61
N ASP A 382 -8.71 12.82 5.56
CA ASP A 382 -7.73 13.69 6.18
C ASP A 382 -6.73 12.82 6.97
N ARG A 383 -5.44 12.88 6.62
CA ARG A 383 -4.45 11.92 7.15
C ARG A 383 -4.05 12.19 8.61
N VAL A 384 -4.46 13.32 9.18
CA VAL A 384 -4.21 13.65 10.58
C VAL A 384 -5.32 13.12 11.49
N THR A 385 -6.56 13.08 10.99
CA THR A 385 -7.77 12.81 11.79
C THR A 385 -8.53 11.55 11.39
N GLY A 386 -8.26 10.96 10.22
CA GLY A 386 -8.98 9.80 9.68
C GLY A 386 -10.38 10.11 9.14
N LYS A 387 -10.81 11.38 9.16
CA LYS A 387 -12.15 11.77 8.72
C LYS A 387 -12.23 11.79 7.18
N PRO A 388 -13.30 11.26 6.57
CA PRO A 388 -13.52 11.42 5.13
C PRO A 388 -13.58 12.89 4.69
N ILE A 389 -12.94 13.20 3.57
CA ILE A 389 -12.93 14.53 2.93
C ILE A 389 -14.15 14.71 2.00
N HIS A 390 -14.70 13.61 1.51
CA HIS A 390 -15.96 13.53 0.77
C HIS A 390 -16.90 12.56 1.49
N ASP A 391 -18.22 12.62 1.23
CA ASP A 391 -19.19 11.78 1.95
C ASP A 391 -18.86 10.28 1.82
N VAL A 392 -19.01 9.55 2.94
CA VAL A 392 -19.05 8.10 2.97
C VAL A 392 -20.39 7.66 3.53
N ARG A 393 -21.15 6.91 2.75
CA ARG A 393 -22.51 6.46 3.07
C ARG A 393 -22.50 4.97 3.40
N GLN A 394 -23.28 4.55 4.39
CA GLN A 394 -23.56 3.13 4.61
C GLN A 394 -24.64 2.71 3.59
N VAL A 395 -24.28 1.85 2.64
CA VAL A 395 -25.17 1.41 1.55
C VAL A 395 -25.60 -0.04 1.80
N PRO A 396 -26.91 -0.37 1.74
CA PRO A 396 -27.38 -1.74 1.86
C PRO A 396 -26.78 -2.66 0.78
N VAL A 397 -26.36 -3.85 1.19
CA VAL A 397 -25.76 -4.87 0.31
C VAL A 397 -26.50 -6.21 0.44
N PRO A 398 -26.33 -7.15 -0.51
CA PRO A 398 -26.96 -8.47 -0.40
C PRO A 398 -26.44 -9.24 0.83
N THR A 399 -27.36 -9.76 1.65
CA THR A 399 -27.03 -10.60 2.83
C THR A 399 -27.48 -12.05 2.70
N ASP A 400 -28.27 -12.38 1.67
CA ASP A 400 -28.79 -13.74 1.47
C ASP A 400 -27.66 -14.71 1.11
N THR A 401 -27.49 -15.75 1.92
CA THR A 401 -26.54 -16.85 1.74
C THR A 401 -27.09 -18.15 2.33
N ASP A 402 -26.69 -19.28 1.74
CA ASP A 402 -26.97 -20.64 2.20
C ASP A 402 -25.76 -21.28 2.92
N VAL A 403 -24.73 -20.49 3.25
CA VAL A 403 -23.59 -20.91 4.10
C VAL A 403 -24.05 -20.93 5.57
N PRO A 404 -24.09 -22.10 6.24
CA PRO A 404 -24.63 -22.18 7.60
C PRO A 404 -23.85 -21.37 8.63
N GLY A 405 -24.57 -20.57 9.41
CA GLY A 405 -24.02 -19.74 10.49
C GLY A 405 -23.39 -18.42 10.03
N GLU A 406 -23.27 -18.20 8.72
CA GLU A 406 -22.74 -16.96 8.14
C GLU A 406 -23.65 -15.77 8.44
N ALA A 407 -23.05 -14.59 8.63
CA ALA A 407 -23.76 -13.37 8.99
C ALA A 407 -23.19 -12.16 8.24
N PRO A 408 -23.47 -12.01 6.93
CA PRO A 408 -22.93 -10.91 6.14
C PRO A 408 -23.38 -9.54 6.69
N ALA A 409 -22.48 -8.55 6.68
CA ALA A 409 -22.83 -7.20 7.11
C ALA A 409 -23.96 -6.62 6.24
N PRO A 410 -25.01 -6.01 6.84
CA PRO A 410 -26.17 -5.52 6.10
C PRO A 410 -25.88 -4.28 5.23
N THR A 411 -24.79 -3.56 5.52
CA THR A 411 -24.36 -2.36 4.82
C THR A 411 -22.85 -2.30 4.69
N GLN A 412 -22.35 -1.74 3.59
CA GLN A 412 -20.92 -1.41 3.42
C GLN A 412 -20.71 0.10 3.32
N PRO A 413 -19.55 0.65 3.78
CA PRO A 413 -19.20 2.04 3.53
C PRO A 413 -18.89 2.24 2.03
N MET A 414 -19.50 3.25 1.44
CA MET A 414 -19.33 3.62 0.03
C MET A 414 -19.00 5.11 -0.09
N SER A 415 -17.95 5.43 -0.84
CA SER A 415 -17.54 6.79 -1.19
C SER A 415 -18.48 7.42 -2.24
N VAL A 416 -18.46 8.74 -2.38
CA VAL A 416 -19.05 9.43 -3.55
C VAL A 416 -18.30 9.15 -4.85
N THR A 417 -17.02 8.80 -4.76
CA THR A 417 -16.28 8.28 -5.92
C THR A 417 -16.86 6.91 -6.27
N PRO A 418 -17.40 6.71 -7.49
CA PRO A 418 -17.92 5.41 -7.88
C PRO A 418 -16.80 4.36 -7.92
N PRO A 419 -17.10 3.06 -7.81
CA PRO A 419 -16.10 2.01 -7.91
C PRO A 419 -15.27 2.14 -9.20
N LEU A 420 -13.94 2.09 -9.07
CA LEU A 420 -13.01 2.19 -10.20
C LEU A 420 -12.81 0.82 -10.86
N GLY A 421 -13.90 0.16 -11.25
CA GLY A 421 -13.89 -1.16 -11.88
C GLY A 421 -15.28 -1.76 -11.97
N ARG A 422 -15.37 -2.93 -12.63
CA ARG A 422 -16.60 -3.73 -12.71
C ARG A 422 -16.95 -4.31 -11.32
N THR A 423 -18.22 -4.21 -10.92
CA THR A 423 -18.71 -4.62 -9.58
C THR A 423 -19.92 -5.56 -9.63
N SER A 424 -20.35 -5.98 -10.82
CA SER A 424 -21.46 -6.92 -11.02
C SER A 424 -21.28 -7.73 -12.29
N PHE A 425 -22.07 -8.79 -12.41
CA PHE A 425 -22.22 -9.58 -13.63
C PHE A 425 -23.66 -10.07 -13.79
N ALA A 426 -24.18 -9.97 -15.01
CA ALA A 426 -25.39 -10.67 -15.47
C ALA A 426 -25.06 -11.65 -16.60
N MET A 427 -25.79 -12.77 -16.71
CA MET A 427 -25.58 -13.77 -17.78
C MET A 427 -25.72 -13.22 -19.22
N SER A 428 -26.40 -12.08 -19.41
CA SER A 428 -26.44 -11.35 -20.69
C SER A 428 -25.08 -10.79 -21.12
N GLU A 429 -24.14 -10.64 -20.17
CA GLU A 429 -22.77 -10.16 -20.40
C GLU A 429 -21.78 -11.32 -20.66
N LEU A 430 -22.27 -12.55 -20.85
CA LEU A 430 -21.43 -13.71 -21.17
C LEU A 430 -20.80 -13.51 -22.57
N ALA A 431 -19.47 -13.59 -22.63
CA ALA A 431 -18.66 -13.23 -23.79
C ALA A 431 -19.03 -14.00 -25.06
N ASN A 432 -18.92 -13.33 -26.22
CA ASN A 432 -19.19 -13.90 -27.54
C ASN A 432 -18.05 -13.60 -28.54
N VAL A 433 -16.80 -13.83 -28.12
CA VAL A 433 -15.59 -13.57 -28.92
C VAL A 433 -15.50 -14.53 -30.12
N SER A 434 -15.93 -15.77 -29.94
CA SER A 434 -16.07 -16.78 -31.00
C SER A 434 -17.10 -17.83 -30.57
N PRO A 435 -17.68 -18.62 -31.50
CA PRO A 435 -18.62 -19.68 -31.15
C PRO A 435 -18.03 -20.73 -30.19
N ALA A 436 -16.75 -21.07 -30.35
CA ALA A 436 -16.06 -22.01 -29.46
C ALA A 436 -15.87 -21.42 -28.05
N HIS A 437 -15.42 -20.17 -27.94
CA HIS A 437 -15.28 -19.46 -26.66
C HIS A 437 -16.62 -19.34 -25.93
N ARG A 438 -17.68 -18.97 -26.67
CA ARG A 438 -19.04 -18.86 -26.15
C ARG A 438 -19.51 -20.20 -25.56
N ALA A 439 -19.36 -21.30 -26.31
CA ALA A 439 -19.74 -22.63 -25.84
C ALA A 439 -18.93 -23.10 -24.63
N ALA A 440 -17.63 -22.79 -24.57
CA ALA A 440 -16.78 -23.08 -23.40
C ALA A 440 -17.27 -22.34 -22.15
N CYS A 441 -17.60 -21.05 -22.27
CA CYS A 441 -18.15 -20.25 -21.18
C CYS A 441 -19.55 -20.68 -20.74
N GLU A 442 -20.44 -21.07 -21.67
CA GLU A 442 -21.76 -21.64 -21.33
C GLU A 442 -21.64 -22.98 -20.59
N LYS A 443 -20.71 -23.84 -21.02
CA LYS A 443 -20.37 -25.08 -20.31
C LYS A 443 -19.85 -24.79 -18.91
N LEU A 444 -18.96 -23.80 -18.75
CA LEU A 444 -18.41 -23.37 -17.47
C LEU A 444 -19.50 -22.87 -16.50
N VAL A 445 -20.46 -22.10 -17.02
CA VAL A 445 -21.64 -21.63 -16.27
C VAL A 445 -22.48 -22.81 -15.76
N LYS A 446 -22.75 -23.79 -16.62
CA LYS A 446 -23.52 -24.99 -16.26
C LYS A 446 -22.79 -25.85 -15.21
N ASP A 447 -21.54 -26.19 -15.46
CA ASP A 447 -20.76 -27.16 -14.67
C ASP A 447 -20.54 -26.70 -13.22
N MET A 448 -20.44 -25.38 -12.98
CA MET A 448 -20.26 -24.82 -11.64
C MET A 448 -21.51 -24.16 -11.06
N THR A 449 -22.65 -24.24 -11.75
CA THR A 449 -23.90 -23.56 -11.34
C THR A 449 -23.66 -22.07 -11.08
N ILE A 450 -23.04 -21.40 -12.05
CA ILE A 450 -22.73 -19.98 -11.96
C ILE A 450 -24.03 -19.18 -12.04
N VAL A 451 -24.13 -18.13 -11.22
CA VAL A 451 -25.27 -17.21 -11.19
C VAL A 451 -24.81 -15.76 -11.30
N ASP A 452 -25.75 -14.87 -11.66
CA ASP A 452 -25.57 -13.42 -11.61
C ASP A 452 -25.03 -12.97 -10.24
N ALA A 453 -24.18 -11.95 -10.24
CA ALA A 453 -23.60 -11.39 -9.03
C ALA A 453 -23.86 -9.88 -8.96
N LYS A 454 -24.45 -9.46 -7.84
CA LYS A 454 -24.44 -8.07 -7.40
C LYS A 454 -23.15 -7.78 -6.63
N PHE A 455 -22.79 -6.51 -6.50
CA PHE A 455 -21.66 -6.11 -5.67
C PHE A 455 -21.88 -6.55 -4.23
N PHE A 456 -20.84 -7.09 -3.59
CA PHE A 456 -20.90 -7.74 -2.27
C PHE A 456 -21.94 -8.86 -2.14
N ALA A 457 -22.25 -9.60 -3.22
CA ALA A 457 -22.95 -10.88 -3.08
C ALA A 457 -22.09 -11.85 -2.25
N PRO A 458 -22.59 -12.40 -1.13
CA PRO A 458 -21.81 -13.30 -0.27
C PRO A 458 -21.55 -14.66 -0.95
N PRO A 459 -20.52 -15.42 -0.51
CA PRO A 459 -20.32 -16.80 -0.93
C PRO A 459 -21.55 -17.68 -0.67
N ARG A 460 -21.70 -18.75 -1.46
CA ARG A 460 -22.82 -19.70 -1.41
C ARG A 460 -22.36 -21.15 -1.52
N VAL A 461 -23.15 -22.09 -1.03
CA VAL A 461 -22.90 -23.54 -1.10
C VAL A 461 -23.48 -24.15 -2.37
N ASN A 462 -24.71 -23.79 -2.75
CA ASN A 462 -25.44 -24.45 -3.84
C ASN A 462 -25.31 -23.76 -5.20
N SER A 463 -24.70 -22.58 -5.28
CA SER A 463 -24.40 -21.87 -6.53
C SER A 463 -23.09 -21.11 -6.42
N ALA A 464 -22.55 -20.66 -7.56
CA ALA A 464 -21.31 -19.89 -7.63
C ALA A 464 -21.55 -18.50 -8.26
N PRO A 465 -21.84 -17.44 -7.48
CA PRO A 465 -21.92 -16.09 -8.03
C PRO A 465 -20.63 -15.73 -8.78
N ALA A 466 -20.75 -15.22 -10.02
CA ALA A 466 -19.62 -14.71 -10.79
C ALA A 466 -19.24 -13.31 -10.27
N ARG A 467 -18.56 -13.26 -9.13
CA ARG A 467 -18.32 -12.02 -8.38
C ARG A 467 -17.37 -11.09 -9.13
N PHE A 468 -17.68 -9.80 -9.02
CA PHE A 468 -16.85 -8.70 -9.48
C PHE A 468 -16.71 -7.65 -8.36
N PRO A 469 -15.48 -7.16 -8.09
CA PRO A 469 -14.24 -7.70 -8.61
C PRO A 469 -13.98 -9.17 -8.23
N GLY A 470 -13.07 -9.84 -8.94
CA GLY A 470 -12.72 -11.24 -8.67
C GLY A 470 -11.93 -11.41 -7.36
N ASN A 471 -11.45 -12.63 -7.12
CA ASN A 471 -10.77 -13.01 -5.87
C ASN A 471 -9.40 -12.35 -5.67
N TRP A 472 -8.89 -11.65 -6.69
CA TRP A 472 -7.66 -10.86 -6.61
C TRP A 472 -7.94 -9.36 -6.45
N GLY A 473 -9.21 -9.00 -6.29
CA GLY A 473 -9.68 -7.63 -6.41
C GLY A 473 -9.66 -7.11 -7.85
N GLY A 474 -10.17 -5.89 -8.01
CA GLY A 474 -9.99 -5.10 -9.22
C GLY A 474 -8.74 -4.22 -9.10
N ILE A 475 -8.40 -3.85 -7.87
CA ILE A 475 -7.24 -3.04 -7.51
C ILE A 475 -6.43 -3.83 -6.49
N ASP A 476 -5.14 -4.01 -6.75
CA ASP A 476 -4.26 -4.75 -5.85
C ASP A 476 -3.03 -3.92 -5.46
N TRP A 477 -1.95 -4.51 -4.94
CA TRP A 477 -0.83 -3.71 -4.45
C TRP A 477 -0.14 -2.90 -5.56
N SER A 478 0.22 -1.65 -5.23
CA SER A 478 0.82 -0.65 -6.14
C SER A 478 -0.02 -0.18 -7.32
N HIS A 479 -1.35 -0.30 -7.30
CA HIS A 479 -2.19 0.02 -8.46
C HIS A 479 -2.45 1.51 -8.74
N GLY A 480 -1.98 2.45 -7.89
CA GLY A 480 -2.24 3.89 -8.06
C GLY A 480 -1.01 4.79 -7.87
N ALA A 481 -0.97 5.91 -8.60
CA ALA A 481 0.04 6.97 -8.49
C ALA A 481 -0.60 8.37 -8.50
N PHE A 482 -0.07 9.32 -7.75
CA PHE A 482 -0.64 10.67 -7.59
C PHE A 482 0.21 11.73 -8.30
N ASP A 483 -0.38 12.49 -9.23
CA ASP A 483 0.23 13.70 -9.79
C ASP A 483 -0.22 14.94 -8.98
N PRO A 484 0.62 15.50 -8.09
CA PRO A 484 0.29 16.69 -7.29
C PRO A 484 0.22 17.99 -8.10
N THR A 485 0.85 18.03 -9.28
CA THR A 485 0.77 19.18 -10.20
C THR A 485 -0.62 19.28 -10.81
N ARG A 486 -1.21 18.15 -11.21
CA ARG A 486 -2.52 18.07 -11.87
C ARG A 486 -3.69 17.75 -10.92
N GLY A 487 -3.40 17.30 -9.70
CA GLY A 487 -4.42 16.86 -8.73
C GLY A 487 -5.12 15.56 -9.16
N LEU A 488 -4.42 14.70 -9.89
CA LEU A 488 -4.96 13.46 -10.45
C LEU A 488 -4.35 12.23 -9.78
N TYR A 489 -5.19 11.32 -9.29
CA TYR A 489 -4.79 9.99 -8.86
C TYR A 489 -5.07 9.00 -9.99
N ILE A 490 -4.01 8.45 -10.57
CA ILE A 490 -4.05 7.56 -11.73
C ILE A 490 -4.04 6.11 -11.24
N VAL A 491 -5.06 5.33 -11.56
CA VAL A 491 -5.32 4.01 -10.97
C VAL A 491 -5.55 2.98 -12.08
N ASN A 492 -4.80 1.88 -12.04
CA ASN A 492 -5.10 0.69 -12.83
C ASN A 492 -6.15 -0.17 -12.12
N SER A 493 -7.13 -0.69 -12.86
CA SER A 493 -8.02 -1.76 -12.41
C SER A 493 -8.11 -2.88 -13.43
N THR A 494 -8.22 -4.11 -12.94
CA THR A 494 -8.60 -5.28 -13.73
C THR A 494 -10.09 -5.57 -13.57
N ASP A 495 -10.80 -5.67 -14.69
CA ASP A 495 -12.23 -5.97 -14.72
C ASP A 495 -12.45 -7.47 -14.94
N MET A 496 -11.84 -8.27 -14.05
CA MET A 496 -11.82 -9.73 -14.08
C MET A 496 -12.63 -10.33 -12.93
N GLY A 497 -13.49 -11.30 -13.26
CA GLY A 497 -14.41 -11.92 -12.32
C GLY A 497 -13.91 -13.25 -11.77
N SER A 498 -14.56 -13.69 -10.70
CA SER A 498 -14.32 -15.01 -10.10
C SER A 498 -15.63 -15.66 -9.67
N GLN A 499 -15.90 -16.84 -10.22
CA GLN A 499 -16.86 -17.77 -9.68
C GLN A 499 -16.35 -18.31 -8.33
N GLN A 500 -17.13 -18.13 -7.27
CA GLN A 500 -16.85 -18.75 -5.96
C GLN A 500 -18.08 -19.45 -5.41
N SER A 501 -17.87 -20.67 -4.93
CA SER A 501 -18.80 -21.37 -4.04
C SER A 501 -18.02 -22.04 -2.92
N MET A 502 -18.71 -22.31 -1.82
CA MET A 502 -18.20 -22.98 -0.64
C MET A 502 -18.47 -24.48 -0.71
N ARG A 503 -17.67 -25.24 0.02
CA ARG A 503 -17.92 -26.65 0.34
C ARG A 503 -17.73 -26.88 1.82
N LYS A 504 -18.54 -27.76 2.39
CA LYS A 504 -18.32 -28.29 3.74
C LYS A 504 -17.16 -29.29 3.69
N MET A 505 -16.22 -29.15 4.61
CA MET A 505 -15.07 -30.03 4.77
C MET A 505 -15.40 -31.19 5.74
N PRO A 506 -14.63 -32.30 5.74
CA PRO A 506 -14.91 -33.45 6.61
C PRO A 506 -14.89 -33.15 8.11
N ASP A 507 -14.13 -32.14 8.53
CA ASP A 507 -14.05 -31.63 9.91
C ASP A 507 -15.22 -30.70 10.30
N GLY A 508 -16.17 -30.47 9.38
CA GLY A 508 -17.32 -29.59 9.57
C GLY A 508 -17.09 -28.12 9.23
N THR A 509 -15.85 -27.70 8.94
CA THR A 509 -15.53 -26.33 8.50
C THR A 509 -16.00 -26.08 7.06
N TYR A 510 -15.92 -24.83 6.59
CA TYR A 510 -16.20 -24.46 5.22
C TYR A 510 -14.95 -23.91 4.54
N ASN A 511 -14.73 -24.30 3.29
CA ASN A 511 -13.63 -23.82 2.46
C ASN A 511 -14.15 -23.51 1.04
N MET A 512 -13.41 -22.71 0.28
CA MET A 512 -13.69 -22.51 -1.15
C MET A 512 -13.67 -23.85 -1.89
N ARG A 513 -14.70 -24.10 -2.70
CA ARG A 513 -14.78 -25.28 -3.56
C ARG A 513 -13.75 -25.24 -4.68
N ASN A 514 -13.59 -24.07 -5.29
CA ASN A 514 -12.82 -23.87 -6.53
C ASN A 514 -11.52 -23.07 -6.33
N GLY A 515 -11.29 -22.50 -5.14
CA GLY A 515 -10.11 -21.69 -4.84
C GLY A 515 -10.07 -20.35 -5.61
N TYR A 516 -8.86 -19.86 -5.87
CA TYR A 516 -8.61 -18.56 -6.52
C TYR A 516 -8.73 -18.62 -8.07
N THR A 517 -9.87 -19.11 -8.57
CA THR A 517 -10.15 -19.22 -10.02
C THR A 517 -10.68 -17.94 -10.66
N TRP A 518 -10.38 -17.77 -11.93
CA TRP A 518 -10.92 -16.72 -12.81
C TRP A 518 -12.15 -17.19 -13.58
N PHE A 519 -13.05 -16.26 -13.89
CA PHE A 519 -14.19 -16.49 -14.75
C PHE A 519 -13.79 -16.35 -16.23
N ARG A 520 -13.26 -17.43 -16.78
CA ARG A 520 -12.68 -17.48 -18.12
C ARG A 520 -12.71 -18.89 -18.70
N ASP A 521 -12.62 -18.99 -20.01
CA ASP A 521 -12.46 -20.25 -20.72
C ASP A 521 -11.23 -21.00 -20.17
N PRO A 522 -11.38 -22.26 -19.68
CA PRO A 522 -10.28 -23.07 -19.19
C PRO A 522 -9.17 -23.29 -20.23
N ASP A 523 -9.49 -23.33 -21.53
CA ASP A 523 -8.57 -23.68 -22.59
C ASP A 523 -7.91 -22.43 -23.20
N SER A 524 -8.68 -21.51 -23.80
CA SER A 524 -8.11 -20.29 -24.41
C SER A 524 -7.63 -19.23 -23.40
N LYS A 525 -8.01 -19.37 -22.13
CA LYS A 525 -7.78 -18.38 -21.05
C LYS A 525 -8.45 -17.02 -21.30
N MET A 526 -9.32 -16.89 -22.30
CA MET A 526 -10.05 -15.66 -22.58
C MET A 526 -11.18 -15.46 -21.55
N PRO A 527 -11.44 -14.22 -21.07
CA PRO A 527 -12.46 -14.00 -20.04
C PRO A 527 -13.88 -14.33 -20.53
N CYS A 528 -14.72 -14.80 -19.61
CA CYS A 528 -16.10 -15.18 -19.94
C CYS A 528 -17.11 -14.03 -19.80
N GLN A 529 -16.70 -12.87 -19.29
CA GLN A 529 -17.45 -11.62 -19.37
C GLN A 529 -17.07 -10.81 -20.62
N THR A 530 -17.96 -9.96 -21.12
CA THR A 530 -17.65 -8.96 -22.16
C THR A 530 -16.52 -8.01 -21.73
N PRO A 531 -15.76 -7.43 -22.69
CA PRO A 531 -14.84 -6.34 -22.39
C PRO A 531 -15.59 -5.09 -21.86
N PRO A 532 -14.90 -4.16 -21.16
CA PRO A 532 -13.47 -4.17 -20.89
C PRO A 532 -13.04 -5.19 -19.82
N TRP A 533 -11.81 -5.69 -19.95
CA TRP A 533 -11.17 -6.61 -18.98
C TRP A 533 -10.09 -5.94 -18.12
N GLY A 534 -9.76 -4.69 -18.43
CA GLY A 534 -8.85 -3.84 -17.66
C GLY A 534 -8.97 -2.38 -18.09
N SER A 535 -8.71 -1.46 -17.17
CA SER A 535 -8.87 -0.02 -17.41
C SER A 535 -7.90 0.81 -16.59
N LEU A 536 -7.47 1.93 -17.16
CA LEU A 536 -6.73 2.97 -16.46
C LEU A 536 -7.67 4.15 -16.21
N TYR A 537 -7.76 4.59 -14.97
CA TYR A 537 -8.59 5.70 -14.51
C TYR A 537 -7.71 6.87 -14.07
N ALA A 538 -8.21 8.09 -14.21
CA ALA A 538 -7.78 9.22 -13.41
C ALA A 538 -8.93 9.73 -12.56
N VAL A 539 -8.70 9.92 -11.26
CA VAL A 539 -9.63 10.58 -10.34
C VAL A 539 -9.06 11.94 -9.97
N ASN A 540 -9.86 13.01 -10.12
CA ASN A 540 -9.52 14.31 -9.56
C ASN A 540 -9.73 14.26 -8.04
N VAL A 541 -8.67 14.46 -7.25
CA VAL A 541 -8.75 14.26 -5.78
C VAL A 541 -9.55 15.37 -5.07
N ASP A 542 -9.58 16.58 -5.65
CA ASP A 542 -10.30 17.76 -5.13
C ASP A 542 -11.82 17.57 -5.13
N SER A 543 -12.35 16.86 -6.14
CA SER A 543 -13.78 16.57 -6.30
C SER A 543 -14.18 15.11 -6.01
N GLY A 544 -13.24 14.17 -6.10
CA GLY A 544 -13.53 12.73 -6.07
C GLY A 544 -14.14 12.19 -7.38
N ALA A 545 -14.21 12.98 -8.45
CA ALA A 545 -14.79 12.56 -9.72
C ALA A 545 -13.74 11.88 -10.63
N ILE A 546 -14.18 10.89 -11.42
CA ILE A 546 -13.38 10.33 -12.52
C ILE A 546 -13.20 11.42 -13.58
N ALA A 547 -11.96 11.82 -13.82
CA ALA A 547 -11.59 12.80 -14.85
C ALA A 547 -11.52 12.15 -16.24
N TRP A 548 -10.99 10.93 -16.33
CA TRP A 548 -11.01 10.11 -17.54
C TRP A 548 -10.88 8.62 -17.19
N ARG A 549 -11.31 7.76 -18.13
CA ARG A 549 -11.10 6.31 -18.13
C ARG A 549 -10.70 5.90 -19.55
N VAL A 550 -9.70 5.03 -19.67
CA VAL A 550 -9.35 4.35 -20.92
C VAL A 550 -9.21 2.85 -20.68
N ASN A 551 -9.43 2.06 -21.73
CA ASN A 551 -9.09 0.64 -21.71
C ASN A 551 -7.57 0.47 -21.57
N LEU A 552 -7.12 -0.50 -20.77
CA LEU A 552 -5.70 -0.76 -20.57
C LEU A 552 -5.34 -2.14 -21.12
N GLY A 553 -4.65 -2.15 -22.25
CA GLY A 553 -4.17 -3.36 -22.92
C GLY A 553 -5.01 -3.78 -24.12
N VAL A 554 -4.39 -4.53 -25.03
CA VAL A 554 -4.99 -4.97 -26.30
C VAL A 554 -5.01 -6.48 -26.48
N SER A 555 -6.00 -6.99 -27.19
CA SER A 555 -6.08 -8.39 -27.63
C SER A 555 -5.67 -8.49 -29.09
N ASP A 556 -4.35 -8.66 -29.33
CA ASP A 556 -3.79 -8.89 -30.67
C ASP A 556 -4.54 -10.04 -31.38
N GLY A 557 -5.14 -9.79 -32.54
CA GLY A 557 -5.85 -10.80 -33.35
C GLY A 557 -7.38 -10.84 -33.22
N LEU A 558 -7.99 -10.02 -32.36
CA LEU A 558 -9.44 -9.78 -32.39
C LEU A 558 -9.81 -8.67 -33.39
N ALA A 559 -11.06 -8.67 -33.86
CA ALA A 559 -11.57 -7.68 -34.81
C ALA A 559 -11.60 -6.26 -34.21
N ASP A 560 -11.94 -6.15 -32.92
CA ASP A 560 -11.64 -4.98 -32.11
C ASP A 560 -10.56 -5.37 -31.09
N PRO A 561 -9.33 -4.83 -31.20
CA PRO A 561 -8.26 -5.13 -30.26
C PRO A 561 -8.38 -4.35 -28.94
N ASP A 562 -9.14 -3.23 -28.88
CA ASP A 562 -9.24 -2.35 -27.70
C ASP A 562 -10.20 -2.91 -26.65
N THR A 563 -9.84 -4.08 -26.15
CA THR A 563 -10.63 -4.88 -25.21
C THR A 563 -10.35 -4.55 -23.75
N GLY A 564 -9.28 -3.80 -23.46
CA GLY A 564 -8.62 -3.90 -22.17
C GLY A 564 -8.10 -5.32 -21.91
N ARG A 565 -7.11 -5.48 -21.05
CA ARG A 565 -6.57 -6.79 -20.69
C ARG A 565 -6.48 -6.98 -19.19
N PRO A 566 -6.52 -8.24 -18.71
CA PRO A 566 -6.10 -8.56 -17.37
C PRO A 566 -4.77 -7.86 -17.06
N SER A 567 -4.78 -7.03 -16.02
CA SER A 567 -3.68 -6.15 -15.65
C SER A 567 -3.36 -6.32 -14.18
N MET A 568 -2.08 -6.19 -13.82
CA MET A 568 -1.65 -6.18 -12.44
C MET A 568 -0.46 -5.24 -12.26
N ARG A 569 -0.48 -4.46 -11.17
CA ARG A 569 0.37 -3.30 -10.82
C ARG A 569 -0.13 -2.02 -11.43
N GLY A 570 0.37 -0.91 -10.90
CA GLY A 570 -0.05 0.42 -11.30
C GLY A 570 1.03 1.21 -12.03
N PRO A 571 0.72 2.49 -12.24
CA PRO A 571 1.57 3.40 -12.98
C PRO A 571 2.65 4.05 -12.09
N ILE A 572 3.52 4.80 -12.76
CA ILE A 572 4.17 5.98 -12.18
C ILE A 572 3.72 7.22 -12.94
N THR A 573 3.80 8.40 -12.32
CA THR A 573 3.61 9.70 -13.00
C THR A 573 4.87 10.54 -12.95
N THR A 574 5.01 11.50 -13.86
CA THR A 574 6.12 12.48 -13.86
C THR A 574 5.58 13.91 -13.90
N ALA A 575 6.33 14.86 -13.32
CA ALA A 575 6.03 16.28 -13.45
C ALA A 575 5.98 16.73 -14.93
N GLY A 576 6.76 16.07 -15.80
CA GLY A 576 6.70 16.22 -17.26
C GLY A 576 5.33 15.91 -17.89
N GLY A 577 4.40 15.31 -17.16
CA GLY A 577 3.02 15.04 -17.61
C GLY A 577 2.83 13.70 -18.31
N VAL A 578 3.70 12.74 -18.00
CA VAL A 578 3.65 11.39 -18.57
C VAL A 578 3.38 10.37 -17.47
N THR A 579 2.43 9.48 -17.73
CA THR A 579 2.12 8.30 -16.92
C THR A 579 2.70 7.06 -17.59
N PHE A 580 3.58 6.31 -16.90
CA PHE A 580 4.14 5.04 -17.42
C PHE A 580 3.53 3.83 -16.72
N ILE A 581 3.17 2.79 -17.47
CA ILE A 581 2.61 1.54 -16.93
C ILE A 581 2.90 0.34 -17.85
N GLY A 582 3.17 -0.84 -17.28
CA GLY A 582 3.44 -2.08 -18.03
C GLY A 582 2.64 -3.31 -17.54
N ALA A 583 1.53 -3.05 -16.86
CA ALA A 583 0.79 -3.98 -16.01
C ALA A 583 0.11 -5.16 -16.74
N THR A 584 -0.02 -5.12 -18.05
CA THR A 584 -0.92 -5.98 -18.83
C THR A 584 -0.30 -7.29 -19.30
N ASP A 585 -1.16 -8.29 -19.52
CA ASP A 585 -0.76 -9.60 -20.05
C ASP A 585 -0.27 -9.57 -21.50
N ASP A 586 -0.59 -8.50 -22.25
CA ASP A 586 -0.14 -8.23 -23.62
C ASP A 586 1.34 -7.81 -23.76
N LYS A 587 2.08 -7.80 -22.64
CA LYS A 587 3.53 -7.60 -22.55
C LYS A 587 4.00 -6.25 -23.12
N ARG A 588 3.31 -5.15 -22.85
CA ARG A 588 3.71 -3.81 -23.32
C ARG A 588 3.94 -2.81 -22.18
N LEU A 589 5.07 -2.11 -22.20
CA LEU A 589 5.26 -0.86 -21.46
C LEU A 589 4.62 0.26 -22.27
N ARG A 590 3.87 1.14 -21.61
CA ARG A 590 3.12 2.24 -22.23
C ARG A 590 3.41 3.56 -21.55
N ALA A 591 3.28 4.64 -22.33
CA ALA A 591 3.25 6.01 -21.85
C ALA A 591 1.94 6.68 -22.25
N PHE A 592 1.30 7.37 -21.30
CA PHE A 592 0.07 8.12 -21.49
C PHE A 592 0.27 9.59 -21.10
N GLU A 593 -0.44 10.52 -21.73
CA GLU A 593 -0.57 11.89 -21.24
C GLU A 593 -1.40 11.90 -19.96
N THR A 594 -0.81 12.29 -18.83
CA THR A 594 -1.45 12.19 -17.51
C THR A 594 -2.75 13.00 -17.42
N ALA A 595 -2.84 14.11 -18.14
CA ALA A 595 -4.01 14.99 -18.13
C ALA A 595 -5.24 14.41 -18.86
N THR A 596 -5.04 13.57 -19.89
CA THR A 596 -6.10 13.18 -20.84
C THR A 596 -6.32 11.67 -20.97
N GLY A 597 -5.37 10.85 -20.53
CA GLY A 597 -5.40 9.40 -20.75
C GLY A 597 -5.05 8.98 -22.18
N LYS A 598 -4.63 9.91 -23.05
CA LYS A 598 -4.20 9.59 -24.42
C LYS A 598 -2.90 8.76 -24.40
N GLN A 599 -2.89 7.58 -25.03
CA GLN A 599 -1.65 6.82 -25.23
C GLN A 599 -0.72 7.57 -26.20
N LEU A 600 0.56 7.68 -25.84
CA LEU A 600 1.57 8.45 -26.57
C LEU A 600 2.68 7.57 -27.16
N TRP A 601 2.99 6.45 -26.51
CA TRP A 601 4.07 5.55 -26.87
C TRP A 601 3.81 4.17 -26.24
N GLU A 602 4.23 3.11 -26.91
CA GLU A 602 4.30 1.76 -26.33
C GLU A 602 5.53 1.00 -26.84
N PHE A 603 5.97 0.02 -26.06
CA PHE A 603 7.07 -0.88 -26.39
C PHE A 603 6.76 -2.31 -25.91
N ARG A 604 6.93 -3.30 -26.80
CA ARG A 604 6.68 -4.72 -26.49
C ARG A 604 7.86 -5.31 -25.73
N LEU A 605 7.61 -5.70 -24.49
CA LEU A 605 8.55 -6.30 -23.54
C LEU A 605 8.70 -7.82 -23.79
N PRO A 606 9.81 -8.45 -23.35
CA PRO A 606 9.99 -9.91 -23.41
C PRO A 606 8.93 -10.69 -22.60
N ALA A 607 8.45 -10.10 -21.49
CA ALA A 607 7.39 -10.62 -20.64
C ALA A 607 6.64 -9.47 -19.95
N SER A 608 5.44 -9.74 -19.43
CA SER A 608 4.67 -8.75 -18.66
C SER A 608 5.45 -8.23 -17.46
N LEU A 609 5.26 -6.95 -17.15
CA LEU A 609 5.89 -6.29 -16.01
C LEU A 609 5.00 -6.50 -14.78
N TYR A 610 5.55 -7.19 -13.78
CA TYR A 610 4.86 -7.60 -12.55
C TYR A 610 5.29 -6.80 -11.31
N GLY A 611 6.23 -5.86 -11.47
CA GLY A 611 6.48 -4.74 -10.55
C GLY A 611 5.82 -3.45 -11.05
N THR A 612 6.15 -2.30 -10.47
CA THR A 612 5.83 -0.99 -11.06
C THR A 612 7.05 -0.50 -11.85
N PRO A 613 6.92 0.28 -12.95
CA PRO A 613 8.07 0.95 -13.54
C PRO A 613 8.73 1.90 -12.53
N LEU A 614 9.95 2.36 -12.79
CA LEU A 614 10.54 3.48 -12.07
C LEU A 614 11.22 4.46 -13.04
N THR A 615 11.54 5.66 -12.55
CA THR A 615 12.32 6.64 -13.29
C THR A 615 13.31 7.35 -12.35
N TRP A 616 14.51 7.63 -12.83
CA TRP A 616 15.54 8.37 -12.10
C TRP A 616 16.31 9.25 -13.08
N ARG A 617 17.10 10.17 -12.51
CA ARG A 617 18.10 10.93 -13.25
C ARG A 617 19.47 10.28 -13.09
N GLY A 618 20.09 9.90 -14.19
CA GLY A 618 21.44 9.34 -14.19
C GLY A 618 22.52 10.38 -13.95
N LYS A 619 23.75 9.91 -13.71
CA LYS A 619 24.95 10.76 -13.51
C LYS A 619 25.34 11.55 -14.75
N ASP A 620 24.92 11.08 -15.94
CA ASP A 620 25.01 11.80 -17.21
C ASP A 620 23.96 12.92 -17.36
N GLY A 621 23.04 13.04 -16.39
CA GLY A 621 21.98 14.03 -16.37
C GLY A 621 20.73 13.66 -17.18
N ARG A 622 20.69 12.49 -17.82
CA ARG A 622 19.52 11.97 -18.57
C ARG A 622 18.49 11.36 -17.62
N GLN A 623 17.23 11.42 -18.04
CA GLN A 623 16.12 10.74 -17.37
C GLN A 623 15.96 9.34 -17.96
N TYR A 624 16.04 8.34 -17.10
CA TYR A 624 15.83 6.95 -17.44
C TYR A 624 14.46 6.49 -16.95
N VAL A 625 13.87 5.50 -17.62
CA VAL A 625 12.71 4.73 -17.16
C VAL A 625 13.09 3.25 -17.20
N ALA A 626 12.82 2.48 -16.15
CA ALA A 626 13.12 1.04 -16.12
C ALA A 626 11.90 0.16 -15.85
N ALA A 627 11.97 -1.05 -16.39
CA ALA A 627 10.97 -2.10 -16.30
C ALA A 627 11.64 -3.42 -15.87
N VAL A 628 11.16 -4.03 -14.78
CA VAL A 628 11.52 -5.42 -14.41
C VAL A 628 10.52 -6.36 -15.07
N THR A 629 10.98 -7.12 -16.04
CA THR A 629 10.14 -7.93 -16.92
C THR A 629 10.41 -9.41 -16.68
N THR A 630 9.53 -10.04 -15.91
CA THR A 630 9.60 -11.50 -15.66
C THR A 630 8.41 -12.29 -16.16
N GLY A 631 7.25 -11.65 -16.41
CA GLY A 631 5.97 -12.35 -16.33
C GLY A 631 5.71 -12.77 -14.88
N GLY A 632 4.82 -13.76 -14.65
CA GLY A 632 4.69 -14.30 -13.30
C GLY A 632 3.78 -15.51 -13.12
N PHE A 633 2.67 -15.31 -12.41
CA PHE A 633 1.72 -16.36 -11.99
C PHE A 633 0.25 -15.92 -12.02
N TRP A 634 -0.02 -14.62 -12.15
CA TRP A 634 -1.36 -14.06 -12.05
C TRP A 634 -2.05 -14.20 -13.42
N ALA A 635 -3.34 -14.51 -13.42
CA ALA A 635 -4.09 -14.91 -14.63
C ALA A 635 -3.39 -16.00 -15.49
N ASP A 636 -2.65 -16.94 -14.88
CA ASP A 636 -1.80 -17.97 -15.53
C ASP A 636 -0.77 -17.44 -16.54
N ILE A 637 -0.41 -16.14 -16.47
CA ILE A 637 0.63 -15.56 -17.34
C ILE A 637 1.98 -16.15 -16.90
N PRO A 638 2.68 -16.93 -17.75
CA PRO A 638 3.89 -17.61 -17.32
C PRO A 638 4.99 -16.60 -17.01
N ALA A 639 5.80 -16.91 -15.99
CA ALA A 639 7.12 -16.30 -15.89
C ALA A 639 7.94 -16.76 -17.12
N SER A 640 8.43 -15.82 -17.94
CA SER A 640 9.04 -16.14 -19.24
C SER A 640 10.25 -15.27 -19.62
N ALA A 641 10.72 -14.39 -18.75
CA ALA A 641 11.93 -13.58 -18.95
C ALA A 641 12.59 -13.27 -17.61
N ASP A 642 13.82 -12.77 -17.61
CA ASP A 642 14.54 -12.42 -16.38
C ASP A 642 15.29 -11.08 -16.48
N THR A 643 14.73 -10.16 -17.27
CA THR A 643 15.40 -8.90 -17.61
C THR A 643 14.94 -7.71 -16.77
N VAL A 644 15.90 -6.86 -16.43
CA VAL A 644 15.65 -5.44 -16.15
C VAL A 644 16.02 -4.67 -17.41
N MET A 645 15.08 -3.94 -17.99
CA MET A 645 15.30 -3.12 -19.19
C MET A 645 15.17 -1.64 -18.83
N ALA A 646 16.13 -0.82 -19.26
CA ALA A 646 16.05 0.63 -19.10
C ALA A 646 15.95 1.33 -20.45
N PHE A 647 15.26 2.46 -20.44
CA PHE A 647 14.92 3.30 -21.58
C PHE A 647 15.29 4.74 -21.27
N ALA A 648 15.78 5.48 -22.27
CA ALA A 648 16.01 6.91 -22.16
C ALA A 648 15.73 7.59 -23.52
N LEU A 649 15.75 8.92 -23.54
CA LEU A 649 15.79 9.66 -24.80
C LEU A 649 17.19 9.50 -25.44
N PRO A 650 17.28 9.43 -26.78
CA PRO A 650 18.55 9.58 -27.49
C PRO A 650 19.24 10.90 -27.13
N ASP A 651 20.56 10.91 -27.27
CA ASP A 651 21.42 12.07 -27.05
C ASP A 651 21.18 13.19 -28.10
#